data_AF-A0A2B4SHN6-F1
#
_entry.id   AF-A0A2B4SHN6-F1
#
_cell.length_a   1.000
_cell.length_b   1.000
_cell.length_c   1.000
_cell.angle_alpha   90.00
_cell.angle_beta   90.00
_cell.angle_gamma   90.00
#
_symmetry.space_group_name_H-M   'P 1'
#
loop_
_entity.id
_entity.type
_entity.pdbx_description
1 polymer ?
#
loop_
_entity_poly.entity_id
_entity_poly.type
_entity_poly.pdbx_seq_one_letter_code
_entity_poly.pdbx_strand_id
1 'polypeptide(L)'
;MDNEEGLMVSAIVFGVVAYLLNTGRGLQAMKLGKECLIFLTSKARIKEYHWFYGAINLLMFDAAYKVSNYTSAERYAKELLIIYHASSDTLKEGRLSLVLGQIYQKQNEFEKAREYYQKAADITRSTGDKQTEERCYIMIGNLFNSLCEYHKAEEYYKKALTITVSNGERDREATIYGNLGTIVQSLGEYDRAEEYYKKALPIRKEIGDREGEAADYGNLGTLFHSLGEYKKAQEYTEKALAIRKEIGDREGEAADYGNLGTLFHSLGEYKKSQEYTEKALAVRKEIGDREGEAADYGNLGTLFHSLGDYKKAQEYTEKALAIRKQIGDRKGEATGYGNLGTLFQSFGEYKKAQEYTEKALAIRKEIGDREGEAADYGNLGTLFQSLGEYRKAQAYTENSLLIRVEIGDRKGEAADYGNLGALFHSLGEYRKAQTYTENALLIREEIGDRGGEAADYGNLGALFHSLGEYTKAKDFTEKGLAITKEIGDKKGEAALYGNLGALFHSLGELEKAEFYFREALLKCKGIGDSMTEFKVVCGLTVLELAQFNLEEAFSYLFQSIAKFEKLRNFVKGNDYFQISLLENYGVFPYDMLIKLLSFSGNFTHALYVEELRRARALADLMTSQYSAKEFQFSGDPRSWCGIHHIMKGEGICSGLYLSVDDEDARIWILKTSGEIHFRRKRLDSDRQFGNAGSVPDLKVFFSESFLHFGILPRDVCEDRSLNDERVPTSSDDVNRSPSTHNNMKKNLRLCYEIIVAPVADLLKEPEIIIVPDSCMYQVPFAALIDEGGRYLSETFKIRIAPSLTTLKLIKDSPPNYHSQSGALIVGEPEVSKVIYKGQPIFLEPLPGARREAEMIGKMLGVPPLLGRHATKKAVIEQMKSVALIHFAAHGYAERGEIALCPVSTTNNIPQEEEYLLTMADVSKVQLRAKLVVLSCCHSGRGETKVEGVIGIARAFLGSGARSVLVARWALNDESTEQFMNRFYEFLFRGESASESLHEVRKWMRNNGFPEVEKWAPFMLIGDNVTLRALKKVEKAVKKVVFQPVKKVFKEVIEKPVKSVLRAVGLKKVRKTYREFQKEVVHSRVTFTEDSYRAEKINPCPDGQHDIVKTEQPVEIRFEDNVIVLQDSYCRKCGQHFFNTKHKDEL
;
A
#
# COMPACT_ATOMS: atom_id res chain seq x y z
N MET A 1 -8.13 75.67 -9.77
CA MET A 1 -7.13 75.50 -8.71
C MET A 1 -5.77 75.82 -9.29
N ASP A 2 -5.42 77.09 -9.12
CA ASP A 2 -4.12 77.65 -9.46
C ASP A 2 -3.01 76.97 -8.65
N ASN A 3 -1.75 77.18 -9.02
CA ASN A 3 -0.60 76.43 -8.49
C ASN A 3 -0.46 76.44 -6.97
N GLU A 4 -0.99 77.45 -6.26
CA GLU A 4 -0.94 77.55 -4.80
C GLU A 4 -2.03 76.72 -4.09
N GLU A 5 -3.27 76.70 -4.60
CA GLU A 5 -4.37 75.94 -3.98
C GLU A 5 -4.14 74.43 -4.04
N GLY A 6 -3.61 73.93 -5.15
CA GLY A 6 -3.28 72.50 -5.30
C GLY A 6 -2.16 72.04 -4.35
N LEU A 7 -1.17 72.90 -4.10
CA LEU A 7 -0.05 72.64 -3.20
C LEU A 7 -0.51 72.64 -1.73
N MET A 8 -1.41 73.57 -1.38
CA MET A 8 -2.02 73.65 -0.06
C MET A 8 -2.87 72.41 0.24
N VAL A 9 -3.69 71.95 -0.72
CA VAL A 9 -4.48 70.71 -0.58
C VAL A 9 -3.57 69.49 -0.45
N SER A 10 -2.53 69.35 -1.28
CA SER A 10 -1.59 68.23 -1.17
C SER A 10 -0.81 68.23 0.16
N ALA A 11 -0.44 69.40 0.69
CA ALA A 11 0.21 69.52 1.99
C ALA A 11 -0.72 69.16 3.16
N ILE A 12 -2.00 69.55 3.10
CA ILE A 12 -3.02 69.16 4.08
C ILE A 12 -3.24 67.65 4.04
N VAL A 13 -3.39 67.07 2.84
CA VAL A 13 -3.57 65.62 2.67
C VAL A 13 -2.34 64.85 3.17
N PHE A 14 -1.12 65.33 2.92
CA PHE A 14 0.10 64.77 3.46
C PHE A 14 0.10 64.75 5.00
N GLY A 15 -0.26 65.87 5.64
CA GLY A 15 -0.36 65.96 7.10
C GLY A 15 -1.41 65.01 7.68
N VAL A 16 -2.56 64.85 7.01
CA VAL A 16 -3.62 63.92 7.42
C VAL A 16 -3.16 62.46 7.27
N VAL A 17 -2.51 62.09 6.16
CA VAL A 17 -1.97 60.73 5.97
C VAL A 17 -0.92 60.39 7.03
N ALA A 18 0.01 61.32 7.32
CA ALA A 18 1.01 61.14 8.37
C ALA A 18 0.37 60.98 9.77
N TYR A 19 -0.66 61.77 10.08
CA TYR A 19 -1.40 61.66 11.34
C TYR A 19 -2.16 60.33 11.46
N LEU A 20 -2.81 59.88 10.38
CA LEU A 20 -3.49 58.58 10.34
C LEU A 20 -2.49 57.42 10.57
N LEU A 21 -1.28 57.52 10.01
CA LEU A 21 -0.21 56.52 10.22
C LEU A 21 0.30 56.49 11.66
N ASN A 22 0.55 57.67 12.26
CA ASN A 22 1.02 57.77 13.64
C ASN A 22 -0.05 57.35 14.67
N THR A 23 -1.32 57.28 14.26
CA THR A 23 -2.44 56.82 15.10
C THR A 23 -2.89 55.38 14.79
N GLY A 24 -2.09 54.61 14.03
CA GLY A 24 -2.38 53.19 13.74
C GLY A 24 -3.46 52.93 12.69
N ARG A 25 -3.96 53.95 11.99
CA ARG A 25 -5.03 53.86 10.98
C ARG A 25 -4.48 53.67 9.56
N GLY A 26 -3.63 52.66 9.38
CA GLY A 26 -2.89 52.42 8.13
C GLY A 26 -3.75 52.27 6.87
N LEU A 27 -4.88 51.54 6.94
CA LEU A 27 -5.79 51.34 5.79
C LEU A 27 -6.46 52.64 5.32
N GLN A 28 -6.83 53.53 6.26
CA GLN A 28 -7.44 54.83 5.94
C GLN A 28 -6.40 55.79 5.35
N ALA A 29 -5.18 55.77 5.89
CA ALA A 29 -4.03 56.48 5.35
C ALA A 29 -3.74 56.06 3.89
N MET A 30 -3.78 54.75 3.61
CA MET A 30 -3.59 54.22 2.25
C MET A 30 -4.66 54.69 1.27
N LYS A 31 -5.93 54.70 1.67
CA LYS A 31 -7.03 55.13 0.80
C LYS A 31 -6.87 56.60 0.38
N LEU A 32 -6.63 57.47 1.36
CA LEU A 32 -6.46 58.91 1.14
C LEU A 32 -5.18 59.25 0.36
N GLY A 33 -4.06 58.58 0.69
CA GLY A 33 -2.80 58.81 -0.02
C GLY A 33 -2.82 58.31 -1.47
N LYS A 34 -3.58 57.25 -1.78
CA LYS A 34 -3.79 56.79 -3.16
C LYS A 34 -4.54 57.81 -4.02
N GLU A 35 -5.58 58.45 -3.47
CA GLU A 35 -6.29 59.53 -4.15
C GLU A 35 -5.37 60.74 -4.41
N CYS A 36 -4.49 61.05 -3.45
CA CYS A 36 -3.46 62.09 -3.61
C CYS A 36 -2.45 61.76 -4.72
N LEU A 37 -1.97 60.50 -4.81
CA LEU A 37 -1.07 60.06 -5.88
C LEU A 37 -1.73 60.13 -7.27
N ILE A 38 -3.01 59.77 -7.39
CA ILE A 38 -3.77 59.88 -8.64
C ILE A 38 -3.90 61.36 -9.07
N PHE A 39 -4.15 62.25 -8.12
CA PHE A 39 -4.20 63.69 -8.38
C PHE A 39 -2.85 64.23 -8.87
N LEU A 40 -1.73 63.81 -8.26
CA LEU A 40 -0.39 64.24 -8.64
C LEU A 40 0.08 63.70 -10.01
N THR A 41 -0.34 62.48 -10.36
CA THR A 41 0.03 61.83 -11.64
C THR A 41 -0.83 62.28 -12.82
N SER A 42 -2.13 62.52 -12.63
CA SER A 42 -3.10 62.87 -13.69
C SER A 42 -2.88 64.23 -14.38
N LYS A 43 -2.09 65.14 -13.79
CA LYS A 43 -1.80 66.48 -14.36
C LYS A 43 -0.41 66.65 -14.97
N ALA A 44 0.39 65.59 -15.14
CA ALA A 44 1.79 65.66 -15.59
C ALA A 44 2.70 66.58 -14.74
N ARG A 45 2.33 66.81 -13.47
CA ARG A 45 3.02 67.72 -12.52
C ARG A 45 4.16 67.07 -11.73
N ILE A 46 4.57 65.85 -12.11
CA ILE A 46 5.61 65.06 -11.42
C ILE A 46 6.97 65.78 -11.42
N LYS A 47 7.29 66.56 -12.47
CA LYS A 47 8.53 67.35 -12.55
C LYS A 47 8.54 68.58 -11.65
N GLU A 48 7.39 69.20 -11.39
CA GLU A 48 7.27 70.44 -10.60
C GLU A 48 7.16 70.17 -9.09
N TYR A 49 6.68 68.98 -8.69
CA TYR A 49 6.47 68.60 -7.28
C TYR A 49 7.16 67.28 -6.89
N HIS A 50 8.33 67.02 -7.46
CA HIS A 50 9.11 65.79 -7.28
C HIS A 50 9.29 65.40 -5.81
N TRP A 51 9.51 66.40 -4.93
CA TRP A 51 9.66 66.17 -3.48
C TRP A 51 8.36 65.69 -2.80
N PHE A 52 7.21 66.31 -3.11
CA PHE A 52 5.91 65.90 -2.55
C PHE A 52 5.47 64.52 -3.05
N TYR A 53 5.73 64.21 -4.33
CA TYR A 53 5.47 62.89 -4.90
C TYR A 53 6.28 61.80 -4.20
N GLY A 54 7.57 62.04 -3.94
CA GLY A 54 8.41 61.12 -3.15
C GLY A 54 7.93 60.97 -1.71
N ALA A 55 7.57 62.07 -1.05
CA ALA A 55 7.12 62.06 0.35
C ALA A 55 5.81 61.27 0.55
N ILE A 56 4.86 61.39 -0.39
CA ILE A 56 3.61 60.61 -0.33
C ILE A 56 3.87 59.13 -0.64
N ASN A 57 4.72 58.79 -1.62
CA ASN A 57 5.10 57.39 -1.86
C ASN A 57 5.78 56.76 -0.64
N LEU A 58 6.59 57.51 0.12
CA LEU A 58 7.21 57.03 1.36
C LEU A 58 6.18 56.74 2.45
N LEU A 59 5.23 57.65 2.68
CA LEU A 59 4.14 57.40 3.64
C LEU A 59 3.26 56.21 3.22
N MET A 60 2.99 56.09 1.92
CA MET A 60 2.21 54.99 1.35
C MET A 60 2.93 53.65 1.45
N PHE A 61 4.25 53.65 1.25
CA PHE A 61 5.12 52.52 1.48
C PHE A 61 5.05 52.08 2.95
N ASP A 62 5.30 52.99 3.90
CA ASP A 62 5.25 52.69 5.33
C ASP A 62 3.88 52.19 5.77
N ALA A 63 2.80 52.79 5.23
CA ALA A 63 1.44 52.35 5.48
C ALA A 63 1.21 50.92 4.99
N ALA A 64 1.58 50.63 3.74
CA ALA A 64 1.41 49.33 3.12
C ALA A 64 2.24 48.25 3.82
N TYR A 65 3.48 48.58 4.22
CA TYR A 65 4.36 47.67 4.95
C TYR A 65 3.81 47.34 6.34
N LYS A 66 3.33 48.35 7.10
CA LYS A 66 2.75 48.14 8.44
C LYS A 66 1.46 47.32 8.45
N VAL A 67 0.67 47.36 7.38
CA VAL A 67 -0.54 46.52 7.24
C VAL A 67 -0.28 45.19 6.53
N SER A 68 0.99 44.83 6.34
CA SER A 68 1.43 43.59 5.66
C SER A 68 0.90 43.45 4.22
N ASN A 69 0.60 44.56 3.54
CA ASN A 69 0.23 44.57 2.12
C ASN A 69 1.49 44.70 1.26
N TYR A 70 2.23 43.59 1.18
CA TYR A 70 3.55 43.54 0.54
C TYR A 70 3.53 43.85 -0.95
N THR A 71 2.45 43.52 -1.67
CA THR A 71 2.29 43.85 -3.11
C THR A 71 2.17 45.36 -3.34
N SER A 72 1.46 46.06 -2.46
CA SER A 72 1.36 47.52 -2.54
C SER A 72 2.66 48.19 -2.08
N ALA A 73 3.29 47.66 -1.02
CA ALA A 73 4.57 48.15 -0.53
C ALA A 73 5.67 48.03 -1.59
N GLU A 74 5.75 46.88 -2.29
CA GLU A 74 6.67 46.67 -3.41
C GLU A 74 6.51 47.74 -4.50
N ARG A 75 5.26 48.04 -4.89
CA ARG A 75 4.98 49.04 -5.91
C ARG A 75 5.50 50.42 -5.51
N TYR A 76 5.17 50.89 -4.30
CA TYR A 76 5.61 52.20 -3.82
C TYR A 76 7.13 52.25 -3.59
N ALA A 77 7.73 51.14 -3.16
CA ALA A 77 9.19 51.03 -3.03
C ALA A 77 9.89 51.13 -4.39
N LYS A 78 9.37 50.51 -5.46
CA LYS A 78 9.94 50.65 -6.81
C LYS A 78 9.91 52.10 -7.31
N GLU A 79 8.80 52.80 -7.08
CA GLU A 79 8.67 54.24 -7.41
C GLU A 79 9.69 55.09 -6.63
N LEU A 80 9.87 54.83 -5.33
CA LEU A 80 10.87 55.50 -4.51
C LEU A 80 12.31 55.21 -4.98
N LEU A 81 12.57 54.00 -5.47
CA LEU A 81 13.89 53.61 -5.96
C LEU A 81 14.28 54.39 -7.23
N ILE A 82 13.32 54.63 -8.12
CA ILE A 82 13.50 55.49 -9.30
C ILE A 82 13.83 56.93 -8.86
N ILE A 83 13.11 57.44 -7.86
CA ILE A 83 13.33 58.79 -7.31
C ILE A 83 14.73 58.91 -6.69
N TYR A 84 15.16 57.95 -5.87
CA TYR A 84 16.48 57.98 -5.23
C TYR A 84 17.62 57.82 -6.23
N HIS A 85 17.42 57.00 -7.26
CA HIS A 85 18.36 56.86 -8.37
C HIS A 85 18.51 58.17 -9.14
N ALA A 86 17.38 58.83 -9.48
CA ALA A 86 17.39 60.12 -10.17
C ALA A 86 18.01 61.26 -9.32
N SER A 87 17.88 61.20 -7.99
CA SER A 87 18.52 62.15 -7.08
C SER A 87 19.97 61.81 -6.70
N SER A 88 20.53 60.72 -7.24
CA SER A 88 21.86 60.19 -6.88
C SER A 88 22.04 59.94 -5.37
N ASP A 89 20.96 59.63 -4.64
CA ASP A 89 20.98 59.34 -3.20
C ASP A 89 21.23 57.83 -2.99
N THR A 90 22.49 57.43 -3.22
CA THR A 90 22.93 56.03 -3.22
C THR A 90 22.75 55.36 -1.85
N LEU A 91 22.80 56.13 -0.75
CA LEU A 91 22.56 55.61 0.60
C LEU A 91 21.10 55.18 0.78
N LYS A 92 20.13 56.01 0.36
CA LYS A 92 18.71 55.65 0.42
C LYS A 92 18.36 54.56 -0.58
N GLU A 93 19.01 54.54 -1.75
CA GLU A 93 18.85 53.44 -2.72
C GLU A 93 19.27 52.09 -2.13
N GLY A 94 20.42 52.03 -1.46
CA GLY A 94 20.91 50.81 -0.80
C GLY A 94 19.97 50.32 0.31
N ARG A 95 19.55 51.22 1.21
CA ARG A 95 18.61 50.89 2.30
C ARG A 95 17.25 50.43 1.79
N LEU A 96 16.71 51.08 0.76
CA LEU A 96 15.44 50.69 0.18
C LEU A 96 15.53 49.35 -0.57
N SER A 97 16.68 49.07 -1.21
CA SER A 97 16.95 47.78 -1.85
C SER A 97 16.98 46.63 -0.83
N LEU A 98 17.54 46.84 0.36
CA LEU A 98 17.48 45.86 1.46
C LEU A 98 16.02 45.57 1.86
N VAL A 99 15.20 46.61 2.01
CA VAL A 99 13.79 46.43 2.40
C VAL A 99 12.97 45.77 1.28
N LEU A 100 13.27 46.04 0.00
CA LEU A 100 12.68 45.30 -1.12
C LEU A 100 13.05 43.81 -1.07
N GLY A 101 14.30 43.47 -0.73
CA GLY A 101 14.69 42.08 -0.50
C GLY A 101 13.84 41.40 0.58
N GLN A 102 13.58 42.10 1.69
CA GLN A 102 12.71 41.60 2.77
C GLN A 102 11.26 41.40 2.31
N ILE A 103 10.74 42.32 1.48
CA ILE A 103 9.40 42.22 0.91
C ILE A 103 9.30 41.00 -0.01
N TYR A 104 10.26 40.80 -0.92
CA TYR A 104 10.27 39.62 -1.79
C TYR A 104 10.41 38.32 -0.99
N GLN A 105 11.22 38.30 0.07
CA GLN A 105 11.31 37.15 0.95
C GLN A 105 9.97 36.84 1.64
N LYS A 106 9.23 37.87 2.11
CA LYS A 106 7.88 37.70 2.67
C LYS A 106 6.83 37.28 1.64
N GLN A 107 7.09 37.49 0.35
CA GLN A 107 6.27 37.01 -0.76
C GLN A 107 6.70 35.62 -1.27
N ASN A 108 7.69 34.96 -0.64
CA ASN A 108 8.32 33.71 -1.08
C ASN A 108 9.01 33.77 -2.46
N GLU A 109 9.40 34.97 -2.91
CA GLU A 109 10.19 35.16 -4.14
C GLU A 109 11.69 35.19 -3.82
N PHE A 110 12.25 34.04 -3.41
CA PHE A 110 13.61 33.93 -2.85
C PHE A 110 14.72 34.39 -3.80
N GLU A 111 14.62 34.11 -5.10
CA GLU A 111 15.62 34.56 -6.09
C GLU A 111 15.66 36.09 -6.22
N LYS A 112 14.49 36.74 -6.26
CA LYS A 112 14.44 38.21 -6.28
C LYS A 112 14.91 38.79 -4.97
N ALA A 113 14.54 38.18 -3.84
CA ALA A 113 15.03 38.60 -2.53
C ALA A 113 16.57 38.60 -2.49
N ARG A 114 17.19 37.53 -3.00
CA ARG A 114 18.65 37.39 -3.13
C ARG A 114 19.26 38.49 -4.01
N GLU A 115 18.70 38.73 -5.18
CA GLU A 115 19.19 39.77 -6.11
C GLU A 115 19.19 41.15 -5.44
N TYR A 116 18.10 41.52 -4.77
CA TYR A 116 17.97 42.81 -4.09
C TYR A 116 18.85 42.91 -2.85
N TYR A 117 19.04 41.84 -2.09
CA TYR A 117 19.99 41.84 -0.98
C TYR A 117 21.44 41.98 -1.46
N GLN A 118 21.82 41.31 -2.55
CA GLN A 118 23.15 41.44 -3.14
C GLN A 118 23.38 42.85 -3.68
N LYS A 119 22.40 43.40 -4.41
CA LYS A 119 22.42 44.79 -4.89
C LYS A 119 22.55 45.77 -3.73
N ALA A 120 21.79 45.58 -2.66
CA ALA A 120 21.88 46.41 -1.46
C ALA A 120 23.28 46.33 -0.83
N ALA A 121 23.84 45.13 -0.67
CA ALA A 121 25.18 44.92 -0.12
C ALA A 121 26.27 45.62 -0.94
N ASP A 122 26.20 45.55 -2.27
CA ASP A 122 27.19 46.18 -3.16
C ASP A 122 27.09 47.71 -3.13
N ILE A 123 25.87 48.26 -3.12
CA ILE A 123 25.65 49.71 -2.95
C ILE A 123 26.17 50.16 -1.58
N THR A 124 25.80 49.48 -0.50
CA THR A 124 26.18 49.89 0.86
C THR A 124 27.69 49.82 1.07
N ARG A 125 28.35 48.80 0.51
CA ARG A 125 29.81 48.68 0.50
C ARG A 125 30.48 49.86 -0.21
N SER A 126 29.95 50.27 -1.36
CA SER A 126 30.47 51.43 -2.11
C SER A 126 30.28 52.78 -1.38
N THR A 127 29.21 52.89 -0.58
CA THR A 127 28.89 54.11 0.20
C THR A 127 29.54 54.14 1.59
N GLY A 128 30.13 53.03 2.04
CA GLY A 128 30.70 52.89 3.38
C GLY A 128 29.67 52.71 4.51
N ASP A 129 28.40 52.44 4.22
CA ASP A 129 27.37 52.11 5.22
C ASP A 129 27.53 50.67 5.71
N LYS A 130 28.51 50.49 6.60
CA LYS A 130 28.86 49.18 7.19
C LYS A 130 27.69 48.53 7.92
N GLN A 131 26.80 49.32 8.53
CA GLN A 131 25.67 48.80 9.30
C GLN A 131 24.63 48.16 8.39
N THR A 132 24.32 48.82 7.27
CA THR A 132 23.39 48.25 6.28
C THR A 132 24.06 47.09 5.52
N GLU A 133 25.37 47.17 5.23
CA GLU A 133 26.13 46.07 4.61
C GLU A 133 26.09 44.79 5.46
N GLU A 134 26.40 44.89 6.76
CA GLU A 134 26.28 43.78 7.72
C GLU A 134 24.88 43.16 7.68
N ARG A 135 23.84 44.00 7.76
CA ARG A 135 22.45 43.54 7.74
C ARG A 135 22.09 42.82 6.44
N CYS A 136 22.62 43.27 5.30
CA CYS A 136 22.45 42.57 4.03
C CYS A 136 23.07 41.17 4.10
N TYR A 137 24.30 41.03 4.59
CA TYR A 137 24.93 39.71 4.73
C TYR A 137 24.18 38.78 5.68
N ILE A 138 23.69 39.26 6.82
CA ILE A 138 22.85 38.45 7.72
C ILE A 138 21.58 37.99 7.01
N MET A 139 20.90 38.87 6.27
CA MET A 139 19.68 38.50 5.54
C MET A 139 19.96 37.50 4.41
N ILE A 140 21.08 37.62 3.70
CA ILE A 140 21.52 36.65 2.68
C ILE A 140 21.85 35.31 3.35
N GLY A 141 22.55 35.33 4.49
CA GLY A 141 22.84 34.12 5.27
C GLY A 141 21.57 33.40 5.72
N ASN A 142 20.60 34.15 6.27
CA ASN A 142 19.28 33.62 6.66
C ASN A 142 18.53 33.01 5.46
N LEU A 143 18.64 33.64 4.28
CA LEU A 143 18.00 33.16 3.05
C LEU A 143 18.62 31.83 2.61
N PHE A 144 19.95 31.74 2.54
CA PHE A 144 20.63 30.48 2.21
C PHE A 144 20.36 29.39 3.23
N ASN A 145 20.28 29.72 4.52
CA ASN A 145 19.86 28.78 5.56
C ASN A 145 18.46 28.21 5.28
N SER A 146 17.50 29.08 4.95
CA SER A 146 16.12 28.64 4.63
C SER A 146 16.03 27.76 3.38
N LEU A 147 17.02 27.83 2.49
CA LEU A 147 17.15 27.01 1.28
C LEU A 147 18.05 25.78 1.50
N CYS A 148 18.49 25.52 2.73
CA CYS A 148 19.43 24.45 3.10
C CYS A 148 20.80 24.53 2.38
N GLU A 149 21.20 25.72 1.92
CA GLU A 149 22.52 25.96 1.34
C GLU A 149 23.52 26.38 2.42
N TYR A 150 23.78 25.48 3.38
CA TYR A 150 24.47 25.77 4.64
C TYR A 150 25.87 26.36 4.46
N HIS A 151 26.69 25.83 3.55
CA HIS A 151 28.03 26.38 3.29
C HIS A 151 28.01 27.83 2.83
N LYS A 152 27.04 28.22 2.00
CA LYS A 152 26.90 29.62 1.57
C LYS A 152 26.37 30.49 2.71
N ALA A 153 25.42 29.98 3.49
CA ALA A 153 24.93 30.69 4.67
C ALA A 153 26.09 31.02 5.62
N GLU A 154 26.96 30.05 5.91
CA GLU A 154 28.14 30.21 6.73
C GLU A 154 29.10 31.29 6.19
N GLU A 155 29.36 31.31 4.88
CA GLU A 155 30.21 32.31 4.24
C GLU A 155 29.70 33.74 4.49
N TYR A 156 28.40 33.98 4.31
CA TYR A 156 27.79 35.29 4.51
C TYR A 156 27.71 35.67 5.99
N TYR A 157 27.45 34.74 6.90
CA TYR A 157 27.54 35.03 8.33
C TYR A 157 28.97 35.36 8.79
N LYS A 158 30.00 34.70 8.24
CA LYS A 158 31.41 35.08 8.50
C LYS A 158 31.71 36.49 7.99
N LYS A 159 31.22 36.87 6.80
CA LYS A 159 31.33 38.25 6.29
C LYS A 159 30.66 39.25 7.23
N ALA A 160 29.44 38.97 7.68
CA ALA A 160 28.76 39.80 8.67
C ALA A 160 29.58 39.94 9.95
N LEU A 161 30.06 38.82 10.51
CA LEU A 161 30.85 38.77 11.74
C LEU A 161 32.08 39.67 11.67
N THR A 162 32.81 39.66 10.55
CA THR A 162 34.01 40.52 10.40
C THR A 162 33.67 42.02 10.52
N ILE A 163 32.52 42.45 10.01
CA ILE A 163 32.07 43.84 10.12
C ILE A 163 31.67 44.13 11.57
N THR A 164 30.87 43.26 12.19
CA THR A 164 30.36 43.40 13.55
C THR A 164 31.48 43.49 14.58
N VAL A 165 32.48 42.60 14.49
CA VAL A 165 33.68 42.62 15.35
C VAL A 165 34.46 43.91 15.17
N SER A 166 34.60 44.41 13.93
CA SER A 166 35.31 45.68 13.66
C SER A 166 34.60 46.92 14.21
N ASN A 167 33.27 46.86 14.37
CA ASN A 167 32.44 47.95 14.87
C ASN A 167 32.20 47.88 16.40
N GLY A 168 32.58 46.78 17.07
CA GLY A 168 32.41 46.60 18.52
C GLY A 168 30.96 46.34 18.97
N GLU A 169 30.07 45.90 18.07
CA GLU A 169 28.65 45.65 18.38
C GLU A 169 28.46 44.24 19.00
N ARG A 170 28.71 44.12 20.30
CA ARG A 170 28.68 42.85 21.06
C ARG A 170 27.38 42.04 20.95
N ASP A 171 26.22 42.70 20.96
CA ASP A 171 24.91 42.02 20.84
C ASP A 171 24.73 41.31 19.50
N ARG A 172 25.09 41.99 18.41
CA ARG A 172 25.05 41.40 17.06
C ARG A 172 26.12 40.32 16.89
N GLU A 173 27.29 40.51 17.50
CA GLU A 173 28.36 39.51 17.51
C GLU A 173 27.87 38.19 18.10
N ALA A 174 27.22 38.23 19.27
CA ALA A 174 26.62 37.05 19.90
C ALA A 174 25.54 36.40 19.02
N THR A 175 24.72 37.21 18.35
CA THR A 175 23.66 36.73 17.44
C THR A 175 24.24 35.99 16.23
N ILE A 176 25.30 36.52 15.62
CA ILE A 176 25.95 35.89 14.47
C ILE A 176 26.66 34.60 14.89
N TYR A 177 27.28 34.56 16.07
CA TYR A 177 27.82 33.31 16.61
C TYR A 177 26.74 32.25 16.83
N GLY A 178 25.58 32.61 17.41
CA GLY A 178 24.45 31.69 17.55
C GLY A 178 24.00 31.13 16.19
N ASN A 179 23.81 32.00 15.18
CA ASN A 179 23.43 31.57 13.84
C ASN A 179 24.49 30.67 13.18
N LEU A 180 25.78 31.02 13.29
CA LEU A 180 26.88 30.18 12.81
C LEU A 180 26.88 28.81 13.49
N GLY A 181 26.62 28.76 14.80
CA GLY A 181 26.48 27.51 15.54
C GLY A 181 25.39 26.62 14.94
N THR A 182 24.22 27.18 14.64
CA THR A 182 23.10 26.43 14.04
C THR A 182 23.43 25.90 12.64
N ILE A 183 24.04 26.72 11.77
CA ILE A 183 24.43 26.30 10.42
C ILE A 183 25.44 25.16 10.45
N VAL A 184 26.47 25.32 11.28
CA VAL A 184 27.58 24.38 11.35
C VAL A 184 27.13 23.08 12.03
N GLN A 185 26.14 23.16 12.94
CA GLN A 185 25.44 21.98 13.44
C GLN A 185 24.66 21.25 12.34
N SER A 186 23.96 21.97 11.44
CA SER A 186 23.26 21.35 10.30
C SER A 186 24.20 20.67 9.30
N LEU A 187 25.45 21.14 9.19
CA LEU A 187 26.52 20.49 8.40
C LEU A 187 27.10 19.22 9.06
N GLY A 188 26.74 18.93 10.32
CA GLY A 188 27.32 17.85 11.10
C GLY A 188 28.68 18.18 11.75
N GLU A 189 29.11 19.45 11.70
CA GLU A 189 30.38 19.89 12.29
C GLU A 189 30.18 20.30 13.77
N TYR A 190 29.79 19.34 14.61
CA TYR A 190 29.30 19.61 15.97
C TYR A 190 30.33 20.29 16.90
N ASP A 191 31.62 19.98 16.80
CA ASP A 191 32.67 20.62 17.61
C ASP A 191 32.74 22.13 17.39
N ARG A 192 32.62 22.55 16.13
CA ARG A 192 32.64 23.97 15.75
C ARG A 192 31.34 24.66 16.15
N ALA A 193 30.21 23.94 16.08
CA ALA A 193 28.94 24.45 16.59
C ALA A 193 29.02 24.73 18.10
N GLU A 194 29.59 23.81 18.87
CA GLU A 194 29.83 23.99 20.30
C GLU A 194 30.73 25.21 20.57
N GLU A 195 31.80 25.37 19.80
CA GLU A 195 32.70 26.53 19.91
C GLU A 195 31.95 27.85 19.71
N TYR A 196 31.10 27.94 18.68
CA TYR A 196 30.34 29.16 18.40
C TYR A 196 29.30 29.46 19.48
N TYR A 197 28.54 28.48 19.95
CA TYR A 197 27.59 28.68 21.06
C TYR A 197 28.32 29.09 22.35
N LYS A 198 29.49 28.49 22.64
CA LYS A 198 30.33 28.88 23.78
C LYS A 198 30.97 30.26 23.65
N LYS A 199 31.11 30.81 22.43
CA LYS A 199 31.52 32.20 22.21
C LYS A 199 30.36 33.18 22.39
N ALA A 200 29.15 32.81 21.97
CA ALA A 200 27.96 33.64 22.14
C ALA A 200 27.57 33.82 23.62
N LEU A 201 27.53 32.72 24.38
CA LEU A 201 27.06 32.67 25.78
C LEU A 201 27.75 33.68 26.74
N PRO A 202 29.10 33.82 26.79
CA PRO A 202 29.75 34.79 27.67
C PRO A 202 29.45 36.23 27.25
N ILE A 203 29.29 36.50 25.95
CA ILE A 203 28.92 37.83 25.46
C ILE A 203 27.51 38.17 25.90
N ARG A 204 26.54 37.24 25.76
CA ARG A 204 25.17 37.40 26.27
C ARG A 204 25.14 37.73 27.76
N LYS A 205 25.95 37.03 28.56
CA LYS A 205 26.11 37.31 30.00
C LYS A 205 26.72 38.69 30.29
N GLU A 206 27.74 39.09 29.53
CA GLU A 206 28.40 40.40 29.66
C GLU A 206 27.41 41.56 29.41
N ILE A 207 26.56 41.44 28.40
CA ILE A 207 25.57 42.47 28.03
C ILE A 207 24.26 42.36 28.82
N GLY A 208 24.09 41.34 29.67
CA GLY A 208 22.88 41.11 30.47
C GLY A 208 21.67 40.59 29.67
N ASP A 209 21.89 40.01 28.50
CA ASP A 209 20.83 39.45 27.65
C ASP A 209 20.44 38.04 28.13
N ARG A 210 19.47 37.98 29.04
CA ARG A 210 18.92 36.73 29.60
C ARG A 210 18.16 35.91 28.56
N GLU A 211 17.54 36.55 27.58
CA GLU A 211 16.79 35.88 26.53
C GLU A 211 17.75 35.14 25.58
N GLY A 212 18.81 35.82 25.15
CA GLY A 212 19.89 35.23 24.37
C GLY A 212 20.66 34.16 25.13
N GLU A 213 20.90 34.33 26.43
CA GLU A 213 21.51 33.27 27.27
C GLU A 213 20.66 32.00 27.27
N ALA A 214 19.34 32.12 27.43
CA ALA A 214 18.43 30.98 27.36
C ALA A 214 18.42 30.33 25.97
N ALA A 215 18.44 31.12 24.89
CA ALA A 215 18.53 30.60 23.53
C ALA A 215 19.83 29.81 23.29
N ASP A 216 20.97 30.32 23.72
CA ASP A 216 22.26 29.65 23.58
C ASP A 216 22.32 28.33 24.38
N TYR A 217 21.76 28.29 25.60
CA TYR A 217 21.63 27.04 26.34
C TYR A 217 20.66 26.05 25.67
N GLY A 218 19.53 26.51 25.13
CA GLY A 218 18.61 25.66 24.38
C GLY A 218 19.29 25.03 23.16
N ASN A 219 20.04 25.84 22.39
CA ASN A 219 20.81 25.39 21.24
C ASN A 219 21.90 24.38 21.62
N LEU A 220 22.63 24.62 22.72
CA LEU A 220 23.56 23.64 23.29
C LEU A 220 22.85 22.34 23.69
N GLY A 221 21.64 22.45 24.26
CA GLY A 221 20.77 21.31 24.56
C GLY A 221 20.49 20.44 23.33
N THR A 222 20.06 21.06 22.23
CA THR A 222 19.80 20.37 20.95
C THR A 222 21.07 19.81 20.30
N LEU A 223 22.21 20.51 20.42
CA LEU A 223 23.50 20.03 19.95
C LEU A 223 23.94 18.75 20.69
N PHE A 224 23.93 18.77 22.02
CA PHE A 224 24.28 17.59 22.81
C PHE A 224 23.28 16.45 22.64
N HIS A 225 22.00 16.75 22.34
CA HIS A 225 21.04 15.72 21.94
C HIS A 225 21.46 15.06 20.61
N SER A 226 21.94 15.85 19.65
CA SER A 226 22.42 15.36 18.34
C SER A 226 23.71 14.54 18.43
N LEU A 227 24.59 14.86 19.40
CA LEU A 227 25.80 14.10 19.75
C LEU A 227 25.50 12.79 20.51
N GLY A 228 24.26 12.58 20.98
CA GLY A 228 23.93 11.47 21.88
C GLY A 228 24.34 11.71 23.34
N GLU A 229 24.84 12.89 23.69
CA GLU A 229 25.19 13.26 25.07
C GLU A 229 23.96 13.69 25.88
N TYR A 230 23.01 12.76 26.05
CA TYR A 230 21.67 13.06 26.58
C TYR A 230 21.65 13.69 27.98
N LYS A 231 22.65 13.39 28.83
CA LYS A 231 22.76 14.04 30.15
C LYS A 231 23.10 15.53 30.07
N LYS A 232 24.05 15.91 29.20
CA LYS A 232 24.38 17.33 28.97
C LYS A 232 23.21 18.03 28.29
N ALA A 233 22.57 17.37 27.33
CA ALA A 233 21.37 17.89 26.66
C ALA A 233 20.27 18.24 27.67
N GLN A 234 20.01 17.35 28.63
CA GLN A 234 19.07 17.58 29.71
C GLN A 234 19.49 18.79 30.56
N GLU A 235 20.74 18.83 31.03
CA GLU A 235 21.24 19.91 31.88
C GLU A 235 21.10 21.29 31.23
N TYR A 236 21.49 21.42 29.96
CA TYR A 236 21.42 22.70 29.25
C TYR A 236 19.98 23.11 28.93
N THR A 237 19.12 22.17 28.56
CA THR A 237 17.69 22.46 28.31
C THR A 237 16.97 22.86 29.60
N GLU A 238 17.30 22.23 30.75
CA GLU A 238 16.75 22.60 32.07
C GLU A 238 17.25 23.98 32.52
N LYS A 239 18.50 24.36 32.20
CA LYS A 239 19.01 25.71 32.44
C LYS A 239 18.27 26.74 31.59
N ALA A 240 18.08 26.48 30.30
CA ALA A 240 17.29 27.35 29.42
C ALA A 240 15.87 27.54 29.99
N LEU A 241 15.20 26.44 30.35
CA LEU A 241 13.85 26.45 30.91
C LEU A 241 13.77 27.28 32.20
N ALA A 242 14.76 27.15 33.09
CA ALA A 242 14.79 27.93 34.33
C ALA A 242 14.90 29.44 34.08
N ILE A 243 15.72 29.85 33.09
CA ILE A 243 15.87 31.26 32.71
C ILE A 243 14.58 31.77 32.05
N ARG A 244 14.00 31.02 31.10
CA ARG A 244 12.74 31.36 30.43
C ARG A 244 11.61 31.59 31.45
N LYS A 245 11.53 30.74 32.47
CA LYS A 245 10.59 30.93 33.60
C LYS A 245 10.84 32.18 34.42
N GLU A 246 12.11 32.49 34.71
CA GLU A 246 12.49 33.68 35.46
C GLU A 246 12.10 34.97 34.73
N ILE A 247 12.33 35.03 33.43
CA ILE A 247 12.02 36.20 32.60
C ILE A 247 10.55 36.24 32.13
N GLY A 248 9.76 35.20 32.44
CA GLY A 248 8.35 35.10 32.06
C GLY A 248 8.11 34.79 30.57
N ASP A 249 9.10 34.25 29.86
CA ASP A 249 8.96 33.84 28.47
C ASP A 249 8.26 32.48 28.36
N ARG A 250 6.94 32.55 28.17
CA ARG A 250 6.09 31.37 27.98
C ARG A 250 6.33 30.65 26.66
N GLU A 251 6.76 31.35 25.62
CA GLU A 251 7.03 30.74 24.31
C GLU A 251 8.28 29.86 24.38
N GLY A 252 9.36 30.41 24.96
CA GLY A 252 10.58 29.66 25.25
C GLY A 252 10.38 28.53 26.24
N GLU A 253 9.56 28.72 27.30
CA GLU A 253 9.19 27.64 28.24
C GLU A 253 8.55 26.45 27.49
N ALA A 254 7.63 26.72 26.56
CA ALA A 254 7.00 25.68 25.78
C ALA A 254 7.99 24.97 24.83
N ALA A 255 8.91 25.72 24.21
CA ALA A 255 9.97 25.15 23.36
C ALA A 255 10.87 24.20 24.16
N ASP A 256 11.33 24.62 25.34
CA ASP A 256 12.19 23.80 26.20
C ASP A 256 11.47 22.56 26.74
N TYR A 257 10.17 22.67 27.05
CA TYR A 257 9.35 21.50 27.37
C TYR A 257 9.22 20.53 26.19
N GLY A 258 9.04 21.01 24.97
CA GLY A 258 9.05 20.18 23.75
C GLY A 258 10.37 19.45 23.56
N ASN A 259 11.50 20.18 23.70
CA ASN A 259 12.86 19.63 23.61
C ASN A 259 13.14 18.55 24.68
N LEU A 260 12.68 18.76 25.92
CA LEU A 260 12.73 17.73 26.96
C LEU A 260 11.86 16.52 26.59
N GLY A 261 10.67 16.76 26.02
CA GLY A 261 9.78 15.72 25.52
C GLY A 261 10.46 14.81 24.49
N THR A 262 11.15 15.39 23.52
CA THR A 262 11.92 14.66 22.50
C THR A 262 13.16 13.97 23.08
N LEU A 263 13.85 14.59 24.04
CA LEU A 263 15.00 13.98 24.72
C LEU A 263 14.60 12.73 25.52
N PHE A 264 13.52 12.81 26.29
CA PHE A 264 13.01 11.65 27.03
C PHE A 264 12.45 10.57 26.10
N HIS A 265 12.00 10.92 24.89
CA HIS A 265 11.68 9.93 23.86
C HIS A 265 12.93 9.14 23.44
N SER A 266 14.04 9.83 23.13
CA SER A 266 15.32 9.19 22.78
C SER A 266 15.91 8.33 23.90
N LEU A 267 15.67 8.68 25.17
CA LEU A 267 16.05 7.88 26.34
C LEU A 267 15.14 6.66 26.58
N GLY A 268 14.06 6.48 25.82
CA GLY A 268 13.05 5.45 26.06
C GLY A 268 12.21 5.69 27.32
N GLU A 269 12.20 6.91 27.87
CA GLU A 269 11.38 7.32 29.03
C GLU A 269 10.03 7.87 28.57
N TYR A 270 9.26 7.04 27.87
CA TYR A 270 8.03 7.45 27.18
C TYR A 270 6.98 8.13 28.06
N LYS A 271 6.90 7.77 29.35
CA LYS A 271 6.00 8.45 30.30
C LYS A 271 6.39 9.92 30.52
N LYS A 272 7.69 10.20 30.70
CA LYS A 272 8.17 11.58 30.86
C LYS A 272 8.09 12.35 29.55
N SER A 273 8.39 11.68 28.43
CA SER A 273 8.22 12.26 27.10
C SER A 273 6.78 12.74 26.89
N GLN A 274 5.79 11.91 27.24
CA GLN A 274 4.38 12.30 27.20
C GLN A 274 4.10 13.51 28.11
N GLU A 275 4.52 13.45 29.37
CA GLU A 275 4.28 14.51 30.36
C GLU A 275 4.81 15.87 29.91
N TYR A 276 6.06 15.92 29.43
CA TYR A 276 6.68 17.17 28.99
C TYR A 276 6.08 17.70 27.69
N THR A 277 5.73 16.83 26.74
CA THR A 277 5.06 17.24 25.50
C THR A 277 3.64 17.75 25.78
N GLU A 278 2.92 17.15 26.73
CA GLU A 278 1.60 17.64 27.17
C GLU A 278 1.69 18.99 27.91
N LYS A 279 2.77 19.23 28.67
CA LYS A 279 3.04 20.55 29.28
C LYS A 279 3.31 21.61 28.21
N ALA A 280 4.16 21.31 27.22
CA ALA A 280 4.41 22.20 26.08
C ALA A 280 3.09 22.55 25.38
N LEU A 281 2.29 21.54 25.05
CA LEU A 281 0.99 21.72 24.38
C LEU A 281 0.03 22.58 25.19
N ALA A 282 0.00 22.42 26.51
CA ALA A 282 -0.84 23.23 27.39
C ALA A 282 -0.43 24.72 27.36
N VAL A 283 0.88 25.00 27.42
CA VAL A 283 1.39 26.38 27.35
C VAL A 283 1.16 26.98 25.97
N ARG A 284 1.42 26.24 24.87
CA ARG A 284 1.15 26.70 23.50
C ARG A 284 -0.31 27.08 23.29
N LYS A 285 -1.25 26.28 23.85
CA LYS A 285 -2.69 26.60 23.84
C LYS A 285 -3.04 27.85 24.64
N GLU A 286 -2.39 28.07 25.79
CA GLU A 286 -2.62 29.24 26.63
C GLU A 286 -2.21 30.53 25.91
N ILE A 287 -1.06 30.51 25.21
CA ILE A 287 -0.54 31.68 24.47
C ILE A 287 -1.12 31.80 23.06
N GLY A 288 -1.89 30.82 22.60
CA GLY A 288 -2.50 30.79 21.27
C GLY A 288 -1.54 30.48 20.13
N ASP A 289 -0.40 29.85 20.41
CA ASP A 289 0.56 29.45 19.40
C ASP A 289 0.13 28.16 18.69
N ARG A 290 -0.52 28.33 17.54
CA ARG A 290 -0.98 27.23 16.70
C ARG A 290 0.15 26.45 16.04
N GLU A 291 1.30 27.06 15.77
CA GLU A 291 2.43 26.37 15.14
C GLU A 291 3.06 25.39 16.14
N GLY A 292 3.33 25.87 17.36
CA GLY A 292 3.79 25.03 18.46
C GLY A 292 2.79 23.93 18.85
N GLU A 293 1.48 24.22 18.88
CA GLU A 293 0.45 23.19 19.11
C GLU A 293 0.55 22.05 18.08
N ALA A 294 0.77 22.37 16.81
CA ALA A 294 0.91 21.37 15.77
C ALA A 294 2.21 20.56 15.89
N ALA A 295 3.31 21.20 16.32
CA ALA A 295 4.56 20.50 16.61
C ALA A 295 4.39 19.49 17.76
N ASP A 296 3.77 19.91 18.87
CA ASP A 296 3.55 19.05 20.04
C ASP A 296 2.59 17.88 19.73
N TYR A 297 1.54 18.11 18.94
CA TYR A 297 0.71 17.02 18.44
C TYR A 297 1.48 16.06 17.54
N GLY A 298 2.40 16.55 16.71
CA GLY A 298 3.30 15.72 15.93
C GLY A 298 4.21 14.86 16.82
N ASN A 299 4.80 15.44 17.86
CA ASN A 299 5.65 14.75 18.82
C ASN A 299 4.89 13.65 19.58
N LEU A 300 3.65 13.93 20.02
CA LEU A 300 2.75 12.92 20.59
C LEU A 300 2.44 11.81 19.57
N GLY A 301 2.22 12.16 18.31
CA GLY A 301 2.03 11.20 17.21
C GLY A 301 3.20 10.22 17.13
N THR A 302 4.43 10.71 17.06
CA THR A 302 5.65 9.90 17.04
C THR A 302 5.84 9.08 18.32
N LEU A 303 5.50 9.63 19.48
CA LEU A 303 5.56 8.91 20.76
C LEU A 303 4.62 7.69 20.77
N PHE A 304 3.36 7.88 20.38
CA PHE A 304 2.39 6.79 20.33
C PHE A 304 2.70 5.79 19.21
N HIS A 305 3.36 6.22 18.14
CA HIS A 305 3.91 5.33 17.12
C HIS A 305 4.99 4.41 17.71
N SER A 306 5.96 4.94 18.46
CA SER A 306 6.99 4.14 19.16
C SER A 306 6.41 3.21 20.23
N LEU A 307 5.30 3.57 20.87
CA LEU A 307 4.57 2.72 21.82
C LEU A 307 3.72 1.62 21.14
N GLY A 308 3.57 1.68 19.82
CA GLY A 308 2.69 0.77 19.05
C GLY A 308 1.19 1.08 19.16
N ASP A 309 0.78 2.19 19.79
CA ASP A 309 -0.61 2.68 19.80
C ASP A 309 -0.86 3.52 18.54
N TYR A 310 -0.84 2.84 17.39
CA TYR A 310 -0.92 3.49 16.10
C TYR A 310 -2.22 4.26 15.86
N LYS A 311 -3.32 3.90 16.55
CA LYS A 311 -4.59 4.65 16.47
C LYS A 311 -4.46 6.04 17.05
N LYS A 312 -3.85 6.16 18.24
CA LYS A 312 -3.56 7.48 18.83
C LYS A 312 -2.50 8.22 18.02
N ALA A 313 -1.50 7.51 17.52
CA ALA A 313 -0.49 8.10 16.64
C ALA A 313 -1.15 8.77 15.42
N GLN A 314 -2.11 8.10 14.79
CA GLN A 314 -2.87 8.63 13.66
C GLN A 314 -3.69 9.85 14.07
N GLU A 315 -4.45 9.75 15.16
CA GLU A 315 -5.29 10.84 15.65
C GLU A 315 -4.49 12.12 15.91
N TYR A 316 -3.34 12.02 16.59
CA TYR A 316 -2.50 13.17 16.88
C TYR A 316 -1.80 13.73 15.65
N THR A 317 -1.34 12.86 14.75
CA THR A 317 -0.72 13.30 13.49
C THR A 317 -1.73 14.00 12.57
N GLU A 318 -2.97 13.52 12.50
CA GLU A 318 -4.06 14.17 11.75
C GLU A 318 -4.45 15.51 12.35
N LYS A 319 -4.47 15.64 13.69
CA LYS A 319 -4.68 16.93 14.38
C LYS A 319 -3.57 17.93 14.03
N ALA A 320 -2.30 17.52 14.10
CA ALA A 320 -1.17 18.36 13.70
C ALA A 320 -1.32 18.83 12.24
N LEU A 321 -1.60 17.90 11.32
CA LEU A 321 -1.79 18.21 9.91
C LEU A 321 -2.94 19.19 9.66
N ALA A 322 -4.07 19.03 10.36
CA ALA A 322 -5.22 19.92 10.24
C ALA A 322 -4.89 21.36 10.68
N ILE A 323 -4.14 21.52 11.77
CA ILE A 323 -3.71 22.84 12.24
C ILE A 323 -2.74 23.48 11.25
N ARG A 324 -1.76 22.72 10.73
CA ARG A 324 -0.79 23.23 9.75
C ARG A 324 -1.45 23.72 8.47
N LYS A 325 -2.45 22.99 7.97
CA LYS A 325 -3.30 23.43 6.86
C LYS A 325 -4.07 24.71 7.19
N GLN A 326 -4.59 24.84 8.41
CA GLN A 326 -5.34 26.02 8.83
C GLN A 326 -4.46 27.28 8.85
N ILE A 327 -3.20 27.16 9.27
CA ILE A 327 -2.26 28.29 9.36
C ILE A 327 -1.48 28.52 8.05
N GLY A 328 -1.64 27.65 7.04
CA GLY A 328 -0.93 27.75 5.76
C GLY A 328 0.53 27.30 5.80
N ASP A 329 0.93 26.52 6.80
CA ASP A 329 2.27 25.97 6.93
C ASP A 329 2.47 24.77 5.97
N ARG A 330 2.95 25.06 4.76
CA ARG A 330 3.21 24.04 3.72
C ARG A 330 4.36 23.10 4.10
N LYS A 331 5.39 23.61 4.77
CA LYS A 331 6.55 22.80 5.20
C LYS A 331 6.11 21.75 6.22
N GLY A 332 5.36 22.17 7.22
CA GLY A 332 4.82 21.23 8.21
C GLY A 332 3.65 20.39 7.67
N GLU A 333 2.88 20.84 6.67
CA GLU A 333 1.91 19.99 5.97
C GLU A 333 2.62 18.78 5.36
N ALA A 334 3.74 19.01 4.67
CA ALA A 334 4.58 17.94 4.15
C ALA A 334 5.12 17.03 5.28
N THR A 335 5.60 17.59 6.40
CA THR A 335 6.01 16.80 7.58
C THR A 335 4.85 15.94 8.11
N GLY A 336 3.63 16.47 8.18
CA GLY A 336 2.47 15.73 8.64
C GLY A 336 2.12 14.56 7.72
N TYR A 337 2.22 14.79 6.40
CA TYR A 337 2.05 13.72 5.42
C TYR A 337 3.16 12.67 5.47
N GLY A 338 4.43 13.06 5.62
CA GLY A 338 5.54 12.12 5.80
C GLY A 338 5.36 11.25 7.05
N ASN A 339 4.98 11.85 8.18
CA ASN A 339 4.69 11.11 9.42
C ASN A 339 3.52 10.14 9.25
N LEU A 340 2.45 10.54 8.56
CA LEU A 340 1.36 9.63 8.19
C LEU A 340 1.87 8.51 7.26
N GLY A 341 2.76 8.83 6.32
CA GLY A 341 3.43 7.87 5.45
C GLY A 341 4.11 6.76 6.26
N THR A 342 5.02 7.13 7.16
CA THR A 342 5.73 6.20 8.05
C THR A 342 4.79 5.44 9.00
N LEU A 343 3.75 6.10 9.50
CA LEU A 343 2.73 5.47 10.34
C LEU A 343 1.94 4.42 9.55
N PHE A 344 1.47 4.74 8.34
CA PHE A 344 0.78 3.80 7.47
C PHE A 344 1.70 2.68 6.99
N GLN A 345 3.00 2.94 6.80
CA GLN A 345 3.98 1.88 6.55
C GLN A 345 4.03 0.89 7.73
N SER A 346 3.99 1.40 8.96
CA SER A 346 4.01 0.60 10.20
C SER A 346 2.69 -0.13 10.47
N PHE A 347 1.55 0.47 10.12
CA PHE A 347 0.23 -0.19 10.09
C PHE A 347 0.12 -1.29 9.04
N GLY A 348 1.04 -1.23 8.09
CA GLY A 348 0.97 -2.03 6.92
C GLY A 348 -0.15 -1.66 5.95
N GLU A 349 -0.30 -0.38 5.66
CA GLU A 349 -1.08 0.15 4.55
C GLU A 349 -0.15 0.82 3.52
N TYR A 350 0.72 0.03 2.87
CA TYR A 350 1.79 0.56 1.99
C TYR A 350 1.28 1.46 0.86
N LYS A 351 0.06 1.25 0.33
CA LYS A 351 -0.53 2.16 -0.67
C LYS A 351 -0.81 3.54 -0.10
N LYS A 352 -1.41 3.61 1.09
CA LYS A 352 -1.60 4.90 1.78
C LYS A 352 -0.26 5.49 2.20
N ALA A 353 0.66 4.66 2.68
CA ALA A 353 2.02 5.09 3.01
C ALA A 353 2.68 5.78 1.80
N GLN A 354 2.67 5.10 0.64
CA GLN A 354 3.16 5.63 -0.62
C GLN A 354 2.44 6.92 -1.00
N GLU A 355 1.10 6.93 -1.02
CA GLU A 355 0.31 8.11 -1.37
C GLU A 355 0.61 9.32 -0.47
N TYR A 356 0.78 9.12 0.84
CA TYR A 356 1.09 10.19 1.77
C TYR A 356 2.53 10.66 1.66
N THR A 357 3.50 9.76 1.52
CA THR A 357 4.91 10.13 1.32
C THR A 357 5.10 10.82 -0.04
N GLU A 358 4.42 10.40 -1.11
CA GLU A 358 4.44 11.08 -2.41
C GLU A 358 3.78 12.46 -2.35
N LYS A 359 2.71 12.63 -1.56
CA LYS A 359 2.13 13.96 -1.29
C LYS A 359 3.11 14.86 -0.55
N ALA A 360 3.79 14.34 0.47
CA ALA A 360 4.84 15.08 1.18
C ALA A 360 5.94 15.51 0.19
N LEU A 361 6.46 14.57 -0.60
CA LEU A 361 7.50 14.80 -1.61
C LEU A 361 7.10 15.87 -2.62
N ALA A 362 5.86 15.83 -3.11
CA ALA A 362 5.35 16.82 -4.06
C ALA A 362 5.33 18.23 -3.45
N ILE A 363 4.89 18.37 -2.19
CA ILE A 363 4.88 19.64 -1.49
C ILE A 363 6.31 20.13 -1.24
N ARG A 364 7.23 19.24 -0.80
CA ARG A 364 8.65 19.59 -0.60
C ARG A 364 9.29 20.12 -1.87
N LYS A 365 9.05 19.47 -3.01
CA LYS A 365 9.50 19.94 -4.33
C LYS A 365 8.92 21.30 -4.71
N GLU A 366 7.64 21.52 -4.44
CA GLU A 366 6.97 22.80 -4.71
C GLU A 366 7.60 23.96 -3.92
N ILE A 367 7.92 23.73 -2.64
CA ILE A 367 8.48 24.76 -1.75
C ILE A 367 10.02 24.83 -1.79
N GLY A 368 10.69 23.95 -2.56
CA GLY A 368 12.14 23.90 -2.68
C GLY A 368 12.87 23.31 -1.46
N ASP A 369 12.19 22.53 -0.62
CA ASP A 369 12.77 21.92 0.58
C ASP A 369 13.51 20.62 0.24
N ARG A 370 14.80 20.75 -0.08
CA ARG A 370 15.70 19.65 -0.47
C ARG A 370 15.93 18.64 0.65
N GLU A 371 16.06 19.10 1.89
CA GLU A 371 16.27 18.24 3.06
C GLU A 371 15.05 17.34 3.28
N GLY A 372 13.85 17.90 3.17
CA GLY A 372 12.59 17.16 3.22
C GLY A 372 12.40 16.23 2.01
N GLU A 373 12.81 16.65 0.81
CA GLU A 373 12.79 15.79 -0.39
C GLU A 373 13.61 14.52 -0.19
N ALA A 374 14.84 14.66 0.33
CA ALA A 374 15.69 13.52 0.66
C ALA A 374 15.03 12.62 1.71
N ALA A 375 14.48 13.19 2.79
CA ALA A 375 13.79 12.42 3.82
C ALA A 375 12.63 11.58 3.24
N ASP A 376 11.82 12.17 2.35
CA ASP A 376 10.70 11.48 1.72
C ASP A 376 11.17 10.37 0.76
N TYR A 377 12.27 10.57 0.02
CA TYR A 377 12.89 9.49 -0.76
C TYR A 377 13.44 8.37 0.11
N GLY A 378 14.12 8.67 1.22
CA GLY A 378 14.58 7.67 2.18
C GLY A 378 13.40 6.87 2.76
N ASN A 379 12.31 7.56 3.12
CA ASN A 379 11.08 6.91 3.59
C ASN A 379 10.49 5.98 2.51
N LEU A 380 10.43 6.42 1.23
CA LEU A 380 10.03 5.56 0.12
C LEU A 380 10.98 4.36 -0.07
N GLY A 381 12.29 4.56 0.12
CA GLY A 381 13.30 3.49 0.08
C GLY A 381 12.99 2.39 1.10
N THR A 382 12.80 2.76 2.37
CA THR A 382 12.43 1.81 3.43
C THR A 382 11.07 1.17 3.20
N LEU A 383 10.11 1.91 2.63
CA LEU A 383 8.78 1.43 2.27
C LEU A 383 8.87 0.32 1.21
N PHE A 384 9.61 0.54 0.12
CA PHE A 384 9.80 -0.45 -0.93
C PHE A 384 10.67 -1.64 -0.49
N GLN A 385 11.60 -1.44 0.44
CA GLN A 385 12.32 -2.55 1.08
C GLN A 385 11.36 -3.45 1.84
N SER A 386 10.42 -2.85 2.59
CA SER A 386 9.42 -3.58 3.36
C SER A 386 8.43 -4.35 2.45
N LEU A 387 8.18 -3.85 1.24
CA LEU A 387 7.43 -4.51 0.17
C LEU A 387 8.21 -5.64 -0.54
N GLY A 388 9.49 -5.84 -0.24
CA GLY A 388 10.36 -6.76 -0.99
C GLY A 388 10.69 -6.29 -2.42
N GLU A 389 10.34 -5.05 -2.77
CA GLU A 389 10.68 -4.43 -4.06
C GLU A 389 12.08 -3.81 -4.00
N TYR A 390 13.08 -4.65 -3.76
CA TYR A 390 14.45 -4.22 -3.43
C TYR A 390 15.11 -3.31 -4.47
N ARG A 391 14.78 -3.46 -5.76
CA ARG A 391 15.30 -2.57 -6.82
C ARG A 391 14.77 -1.14 -6.70
N LYS A 392 13.48 -0.97 -6.39
CA LYS A 392 12.90 0.36 -6.16
C LYS A 392 13.43 0.95 -4.86
N ALA A 393 13.54 0.11 -3.83
CA ALA A 393 14.12 0.50 -2.55
C ALA A 393 15.51 1.11 -2.74
N GLN A 394 16.39 0.40 -3.47
CA GLN A 394 17.74 0.88 -3.79
C GLN A 394 17.70 2.23 -4.52
N ALA A 395 16.92 2.35 -5.60
CA ALA A 395 16.86 3.57 -6.40
C ALA A 395 16.38 4.80 -5.59
N TYR A 396 15.38 4.62 -4.71
CA TYR A 396 14.90 5.70 -3.87
C TYR A 396 15.92 6.11 -2.80
N THR A 397 16.57 5.14 -2.14
CA THR A 397 17.61 5.45 -1.15
C THR A 397 18.84 6.11 -1.80
N GLU A 398 19.23 5.70 -3.01
CA GLU A 398 20.31 6.35 -3.79
C GLU A 398 19.96 7.80 -4.18
N ASN A 399 18.70 8.08 -4.53
CA ASN A 399 18.25 9.45 -4.78
C ASN A 399 18.28 10.32 -3.52
N SER A 400 17.88 9.76 -2.37
CA SER A 400 18.03 10.45 -1.08
C SER A 400 19.49 10.78 -0.81
N LEU A 401 20.38 9.78 -0.92
CA LEU A 401 21.80 9.93 -0.68
C LEU A 401 22.42 11.03 -1.56
N LEU A 402 22.08 11.06 -2.85
CA LEU A 402 22.57 12.08 -3.77
C LEU A 402 22.19 13.49 -3.34
N ILE A 403 20.95 13.70 -2.88
CA ILE A 403 20.50 15.01 -2.39
C ILE A 403 21.20 15.37 -1.08
N ARG A 404 21.35 14.42 -0.14
CA ARG A 404 22.06 14.64 1.13
C ARG A 404 23.50 15.09 0.92
N VAL A 405 24.21 14.44 0.00
CA VAL A 405 25.58 14.81 -0.40
C VAL A 405 25.61 16.21 -1.02
N GLU A 406 24.63 16.55 -1.86
CA GLU A 406 24.57 17.87 -2.51
C GLU A 406 24.36 19.02 -1.50
N ILE A 407 23.50 18.83 -0.50
CA ILE A 407 23.24 19.86 0.53
C ILE A 407 24.25 19.85 1.69
N GLY A 408 25.15 18.86 1.72
CA GLY A 408 26.15 18.71 2.80
C GLY A 408 25.58 18.16 4.11
N ASP A 409 24.44 17.46 4.08
CA ASP A 409 23.88 16.82 5.27
C ASP A 409 24.58 15.47 5.55
N ARG A 410 25.67 15.54 6.30
CA ARG A 410 26.48 14.38 6.69
C ARG A 410 25.70 13.38 7.55
N LYS A 411 24.77 13.86 8.39
CA LYS A 411 23.97 12.99 9.26
C LYS A 411 22.98 12.15 8.43
N GLY A 412 22.32 12.79 7.47
CA GLY A 412 21.42 12.13 6.53
C GLY A 412 22.16 11.20 5.56
N GLU A 413 23.35 11.59 5.07
CA GLU A 413 24.22 10.73 4.26
C GLU A 413 24.54 9.40 4.96
N ALA A 414 24.95 9.47 6.24
CA ALA A 414 25.21 8.28 7.04
C ALA A 414 23.96 7.42 7.25
N ALA A 415 22.78 8.04 7.44
CA ALA A 415 21.52 7.31 7.56
C ALA A 415 21.17 6.54 6.28
N ASP A 416 21.36 7.15 5.11
CA ASP A 416 21.09 6.52 3.82
C ASP A 416 22.08 5.38 3.52
N TYR A 417 23.36 5.53 3.87
CA TYR A 417 24.31 4.43 3.82
C TYR A 417 23.94 3.27 4.74
N GLY A 418 23.49 3.55 5.97
CA GLY A 418 23.00 2.51 6.89
C GLY A 418 21.76 1.79 6.33
N ASN A 419 20.83 2.52 5.71
CA ASN A 419 19.66 1.95 5.05
C ASN A 419 20.05 1.05 3.87
N LEU A 420 21.02 1.46 3.04
CA LEU A 420 21.58 0.62 1.97
C LEU A 420 22.27 -0.62 2.55
N GLY A 421 23.03 -0.47 3.64
CA GLY A 421 23.66 -1.58 4.36
C GLY A 421 22.64 -2.64 4.79
N ALA A 422 21.55 -2.22 5.44
CA ALA A 422 20.46 -3.10 5.84
C ALA A 422 19.72 -3.73 4.64
N LEU A 423 19.54 -2.99 3.54
CA LEU A 423 18.94 -3.48 2.31
C LEU A 423 19.77 -4.61 1.70
N PHE A 424 21.09 -4.42 1.55
CA PHE A 424 21.98 -5.44 0.99
C PHE A 424 22.19 -6.63 1.93
N HIS A 425 22.12 -6.42 3.26
CA HIS A 425 22.10 -7.52 4.23
C HIS A 425 20.86 -8.41 4.03
N SER A 426 19.69 -7.79 3.84
CA SER A 426 18.43 -8.50 3.56
C SER A 426 18.47 -9.29 2.24
N LEU A 427 19.23 -8.81 1.25
CA LEU A 427 19.45 -9.49 -0.04
C LEU A 427 20.49 -10.63 0.03
N GLY A 428 21.19 -10.80 1.15
CA GLY A 428 22.32 -11.73 1.28
C GLY A 428 23.60 -11.26 0.58
N GLU A 429 23.64 -10.02 0.08
CA GLU A 429 24.84 -9.43 -0.53
C GLU A 429 25.78 -8.85 0.54
N TYR A 430 26.30 -9.72 1.41
CA TYR A 430 27.00 -9.35 2.63
C TYR A 430 28.21 -8.43 2.43
N ARG A 431 28.94 -8.56 1.30
CA ARG A 431 30.09 -7.68 1.02
C ARG A 431 29.66 -6.23 0.80
N LYS A 432 28.58 -6.00 0.04
CA LYS A 432 28.05 -4.64 -0.17
C LYS A 432 27.46 -4.09 1.13
N ALA A 433 26.74 -4.93 1.87
CA ALA A 433 26.20 -4.59 3.17
C ALA A 433 27.29 -4.11 4.14
N GLN A 434 28.44 -4.80 4.15
CA GLN A 434 29.61 -4.40 4.94
C GLN A 434 30.11 -3.01 4.52
N THR A 435 30.40 -2.81 3.24
CA THR A 435 30.95 -1.54 2.73
C THR A 435 30.06 -0.35 3.05
N TYR A 436 28.74 -0.48 2.84
CA TYR A 436 27.81 0.61 3.12
C TYR A 436 27.68 0.89 4.61
N THR A 437 27.61 -0.13 5.46
CA THR A 437 27.57 0.05 6.92
C THR A 437 28.88 0.64 7.47
N GLU A 438 30.05 0.26 6.92
CA GLU A 438 31.34 0.84 7.29
C GLU A 438 31.46 2.31 6.87
N ASN A 439 30.94 2.68 5.70
CA ASN A 439 30.87 4.08 5.27
C ASN A 439 29.95 4.90 6.19
N ALA A 440 28.79 4.36 6.57
CA ALA A 440 27.90 5.01 7.54
C ALA A 440 28.64 5.26 8.86
N LEU A 441 29.27 4.21 9.42
CA LEU A 441 30.01 4.28 10.67
C LEU A 441 31.11 5.34 10.63
N LEU A 442 31.91 5.38 9.55
CA LEU A 442 32.99 6.35 9.40
C LEU A 442 32.48 7.79 9.46
N ILE A 443 31.35 8.08 8.80
CA ILE A 443 30.74 9.40 8.84
C ILE A 443 30.19 9.70 10.24
N ARG A 444 29.56 8.73 10.90
CA ARG A 444 29.05 8.89 12.27
C ARG A 444 30.16 9.20 13.26
N GLU A 445 31.31 8.52 13.15
CA GLU A 445 32.51 8.77 13.97
C GLU A 445 33.10 10.16 13.68
N GLU A 446 33.12 10.60 12.42
CA GLU A 446 33.60 11.94 12.04
C GLU A 446 32.73 13.05 12.64
N ILE A 447 31.40 12.91 12.59
CA ILE A 447 30.49 13.91 13.14
C ILE A 447 30.25 13.74 14.65
N GLY A 448 30.67 12.63 15.26
CA GLY A 448 30.43 12.33 16.68
C GLY A 448 28.99 11.94 17.02
N ASP A 449 28.22 11.39 16.08
CA ASP A 449 26.87 10.88 16.35
C ASP A 449 26.94 9.48 16.99
N ARG A 450 27.07 9.48 18.32
CA ARG A 450 27.18 8.27 19.15
C ARG A 450 25.97 7.33 19.01
N GLY A 451 24.78 7.88 18.82
CA GLY A 451 23.57 7.07 18.62
C GLY A 451 23.61 6.31 17.29
N GLY A 452 24.04 7.00 16.22
CA GLY A 452 24.26 6.40 14.91
C GLY A 452 25.38 5.36 14.91
N GLU A 453 26.53 5.67 15.53
CA GLU A 453 27.65 4.72 15.69
C GLU A 453 27.18 3.41 16.34
N ALA A 454 26.41 3.50 17.42
CA ALA A 454 25.89 2.32 18.11
C ALA A 454 24.99 1.45 17.23
N ALA A 455 24.16 2.08 16.40
CA ALA A 455 23.30 1.39 15.44
C ALA A 455 24.12 0.70 14.34
N ASP A 456 25.12 1.38 13.78
CA ASP A 456 26.00 0.81 12.74
C ASP A 456 26.87 -0.33 13.29
N TYR A 457 27.38 -0.21 14.52
CA TYR A 457 28.04 -1.31 15.22
C TYR A 457 27.10 -2.51 15.45
N GLY A 458 25.84 -2.27 15.78
CA GLY A 458 24.81 -3.32 15.87
C GLY A 458 24.56 -4.01 14.53
N ASN A 459 24.48 -3.25 13.45
CA ASN A 459 24.30 -3.75 12.08
C ASN A 459 25.50 -4.58 11.63
N LEU A 460 26.73 -4.12 11.87
CA LEU A 460 27.95 -4.90 11.64
C LEU A 460 27.98 -6.17 12.49
N GLY A 461 27.58 -6.09 13.76
CA GLY A 461 27.46 -7.24 14.65
C GLY A 461 26.54 -8.32 14.08
N ALA A 462 25.34 -7.94 13.62
CA ALA A 462 24.38 -8.83 12.98
C ALA A 462 24.89 -9.39 11.63
N LEU A 463 25.58 -8.56 10.84
CA LEU A 463 26.19 -8.95 9.57
C LEU A 463 27.28 -10.01 9.78
N PHE A 464 28.22 -9.79 10.69
CA PHE A 464 29.28 -10.76 10.99
C PHE A 464 28.75 -12.02 11.67
N HIS A 465 27.67 -11.92 12.46
CA HIS A 465 26.95 -13.10 12.97
C HIS A 465 26.39 -13.94 11.82
N SER A 466 25.79 -13.30 10.80
CA SER A 466 25.27 -13.96 9.60
C SER A 466 26.38 -14.60 8.75
N LEU A 467 27.59 -14.03 8.77
CA LEU A 467 28.79 -14.59 8.11
C LEU A 467 29.46 -15.73 8.90
N GLY A 468 29.03 -15.99 10.13
CA GLY A 468 29.66 -16.97 11.04
C GLY A 468 30.97 -16.47 11.68
N GLU A 469 31.33 -15.19 11.52
CA GLU A 469 32.50 -14.57 12.13
C GLU A 469 32.18 -14.09 13.55
N TYR A 470 31.92 -15.05 14.45
CA TYR A 470 31.37 -14.78 15.79
C TYR A 470 32.24 -13.88 16.69
N THR A 471 33.56 -13.90 16.52
CA THR A 471 34.46 -13.02 17.29
C THR A 471 34.26 -11.56 16.94
N LYS A 472 34.25 -11.22 15.64
CA LYS A 472 33.94 -9.87 15.17
C LYS A 472 32.53 -9.46 15.52
N ALA A 473 31.56 -10.37 15.36
CA ALA A 473 30.17 -10.13 15.72
C ALA A 473 30.05 -9.72 17.19
N LYS A 474 30.78 -10.42 18.09
CA LYS A 474 30.84 -10.10 19.51
C LYS A 474 31.43 -8.71 19.73
N ASP A 475 32.63 -8.46 19.19
CA ASP A 475 33.35 -7.22 19.40
C ASP A 475 32.53 -6.00 18.97
N PHE A 476 31.90 -6.05 17.79
CA PHE A 476 31.06 -4.96 17.30
C PHE A 476 29.78 -4.80 18.11
N THR A 477 29.11 -5.89 18.49
CA THR A 477 27.88 -5.80 19.30
C THR A 477 28.18 -5.27 20.72
N GLU A 478 29.30 -5.66 21.33
CA GLU A 478 29.74 -5.16 22.64
C GLU A 478 30.14 -3.67 22.58
N LYS A 479 30.79 -3.23 21.50
CA LYS A 479 31.06 -1.80 21.25
C LYS A 479 29.77 -1.00 21.18
N GLY A 480 28.82 -1.42 20.34
CA GLY A 480 27.51 -0.76 20.26
C GLY A 480 26.81 -0.73 21.62
N LEU A 481 26.87 -1.83 22.38
CA LEU A 481 26.22 -1.92 23.68
C LEU A 481 26.85 -0.98 24.71
N ALA A 482 28.18 -0.82 24.67
CA ALA A 482 28.88 0.14 25.52
C ALA A 482 28.41 1.58 25.23
N ILE A 483 28.27 1.93 23.95
CA ILE A 483 27.81 3.26 23.54
C ILE A 483 26.35 3.49 23.94
N THR A 484 25.43 2.54 23.66
CA THR A 484 24.02 2.69 24.06
C THR A 484 23.84 2.88 25.56
N LYS A 485 24.64 2.18 26.39
CA LYS A 485 24.67 2.37 27.86
C LYS A 485 25.23 3.72 28.29
N GLU A 486 26.27 4.20 27.59
CA GLU A 486 26.88 5.50 27.85
C GLU A 486 25.86 6.63 27.63
N ILE A 487 25.15 6.59 26.49
CA ILE A 487 24.16 7.60 26.13
C ILE A 487 22.83 7.40 26.87
N GLY A 488 22.49 6.17 27.28
CA GLY A 488 21.24 5.83 27.94
C GLY A 488 20.09 5.48 26.98
N ASP A 489 20.41 5.04 25.77
CA ASP A 489 19.43 4.56 24.79
C ASP A 489 18.94 3.15 25.18
N LYS A 490 17.83 3.11 25.92
CA LYS A 490 17.24 1.85 26.40
C LYS A 490 16.73 0.96 25.26
N LYS A 491 16.32 1.54 24.12
CA LYS A 491 15.81 0.78 22.98
C LYS A 491 16.97 0.10 22.25
N GLY A 492 18.04 0.85 21.97
CA GLY A 492 19.29 0.31 21.44
C GLY A 492 19.89 -0.76 22.35
N GLU A 493 19.92 -0.53 23.67
CA GLU A 493 20.35 -1.54 24.65
C GLU A 493 19.56 -2.86 24.48
N ALA A 494 18.22 -2.80 24.45
CA ALA A 494 17.38 -3.99 24.34
C ALA A 494 17.65 -4.77 23.04
N ALA A 495 17.83 -4.06 21.92
CA ALA A 495 18.16 -4.68 20.64
C ALA A 495 19.53 -5.37 20.66
N LEU A 496 20.57 -4.69 21.17
CA LEU A 496 21.94 -5.22 21.22
C LEU A 496 22.08 -6.37 22.24
N TYR A 497 21.35 -6.32 23.35
CA TYR A 497 21.23 -7.46 24.26
C TYR A 497 20.60 -8.67 23.57
N GLY A 498 19.55 -8.46 22.75
CA GLY A 498 18.97 -9.51 21.91
C GLY A 498 19.98 -10.10 20.91
N ASN A 499 20.78 -9.26 20.26
CA ASN A 499 21.83 -9.68 19.33
C ASN A 499 22.92 -10.51 20.05
N LEU A 500 23.37 -10.08 21.24
CA LEU A 500 24.30 -10.87 22.05
C LEU A 500 23.69 -12.21 22.48
N GLY A 501 22.42 -12.23 22.87
CA GLY A 501 21.71 -13.48 23.19
C GLY A 501 21.74 -14.47 22.02
N ALA A 502 21.43 -14.00 20.81
CA ALA A 502 21.49 -14.80 19.59
C ALA A 502 22.91 -15.28 19.26
N LEU A 503 23.91 -14.41 19.44
CA LEU A 503 25.32 -14.71 19.22
C LEU A 503 25.85 -15.78 20.19
N PHE A 504 25.62 -15.63 21.49
CA PHE A 504 26.06 -16.59 22.50
C PHE A 504 25.33 -17.94 22.36
N HIS A 505 24.07 -17.92 21.90
CA HIS A 505 23.37 -19.14 21.52
C HIS A 505 24.11 -19.84 20.36
N SER A 506 24.50 -19.13 19.31
CA SER A 506 25.29 -19.70 18.19
C SER A 506 26.67 -20.21 18.61
N LEU A 507 27.27 -19.63 19.65
CA LEU A 507 28.52 -20.10 20.25
C LEU A 507 28.35 -21.33 21.17
N GLY A 508 27.11 -21.71 21.50
CA GLY A 508 26.81 -22.80 22.45
C GLY A 508 26.95 -22.40 23.93
N GLU A 509 27.16 -21.13 24.23
CA GLU A 509 27.26 -20.60 25.60
C GLU A 509 25.87 -20.28 26.16
N LEU A 510 25.08 -21.32 26.41
CA LEU A 510 23.63 -21.21 26.68
C LEU A 510 23.30 -20.36 27.92
N GLU A 511 24.09 -20.44 28.99
CA GLU A 511 23.86 -19.65 30.22
C GLU A 511 24.00 -18.14 29.95
N LYS A 512 24.98 -17.74 29.12
CA LYS A 512 25.17 -16.32 28.75
C LYS A 512 24.07 -15.88 27.79
N ALA A 513 23.67 -16.74 26.86
CA ALA A 513 22.56 -16.46 25.96
C ALA A 513 21.27 -16.19 26.75
N GLU A 514 20.99 -17.01 27.78
CA GLU A 514 19.83 -16.84 28.67
C GLU A 514 19.87 -15.50 29.38
N PHE A 515 21.02 -15.18 29.99
CA PHE A 515 21.22 -13.91 30.69
C PHE A 515 20.90 -12.73 29.77
N TYR A 516 21.48 -12.69 28.58
CA TYR A 516 21.30 -11.57 27.65
C TYR A 516 19.88 -11.48 27.10
N PHE A 517 19.22 -12.60 26.80
CA PHE A 517 17.81 -12.56 26.39
C PHE A 517 16.88 -12.12 27.52
N ARG A 518 17.11 -12.53 28.78
CA ARG A 518 16.31 -12.08 29.92
C ARG A 518 16.48 -10.58 30.18
N GLU A 519 17.71 -10.07 30.07
CA GLU A 519 17.99 -8.63 30.16
C GLU A 519 17.28 -7.86 29.03
N ALA A 520 17.38 -8.34 27.78
CA ALA A 520 16.66 -7.76 26.64
C ALA A 520 15.14 -7.72 26.88
N LEU A 521 14.57 -8.81 27.40
CA LEU A 521 13.14 -8.94 27.69
C LEU A 521 12.68 -7.95 28.77
N LEU A 522 13.49 -7.77 29.82
CA LEU A 522 13.19 -6.83 30.91
C LEU A 522 13.19 -5.39 30.38
N LYS A 523 14.17 -5.03 29.56
CA LYS A 523 14.30 -3.70 28.95
C LYS A 523 13.15 -3.41 27.98
N CYS A 524 12.87 -4.31 27.04
CA CYS A 524 11.80 -4.09 26.06
C CYS A 524 10.41 -4.02 26.72
N LYS A 525 10.14 -4.82 27.76
CA LYS A 525 8.89 -4.72 28.55
C LYS A 525 8.77 -3.38 29.30
N GLY A 526 9.88 -2.84 29.80
CA GLY A 526 9.91 -1.53 30.45
C GLY A 526 9.58 -0.38 29.48
N ILE A 527 9.94 -0.53 28.21
CA ILE A 527 9.77 0.47 27.15
C ILE A 527 8.43 0.30 26.41
N GLY A 528 7.90 -0.93 26.30
CA GLY A 528 6.70 -1.25 25.53
C GLY A 528 6.97 -1.61 24.06
N ASP A 529 8.21 -1.93 23.69
CA ASP A 529 8.56 -2.35 22.32
C ASP A 529 8.10 -3.79 22.04
N SER A 530 6.93 -3.92 21.41
CA SER A 530 6.28 -5.21 21.15
C SER A 530 7.01 -6.08 20.12
N MET A 531 7.72 -5.47 19.16
CA MET A 531 8.41 -6.22 18.10
C MET A 531 9.73 -6.81 18.61
N THR A 532 10.51 -6.00 19.33
CA THR A 532 11.73 -6.49 19.99
C THR A 532 11.37 -7.54 21.05
N GLU A 533 10.29 -7.33 21.81
CA GLU A 533 9.79 -8.34 22.75
C GLU A 533 9.46 -9.66 22.04
N PHE A 534 8.73 -9.62 20.91
CA PHE A 534 8.43 -10.83 20.13
C PHE A 534 9.71 -11.58 19.70
N LYS A 535 10.70 -10.87 19.15
CA LYS A 535 11.98 -11.45 18.71
C LYS A 535 12.75 -12.08 19.87
N VAL A 536 12.81 -11.40 21.02
CA VAL A 536 13.50 -11.90 22.22
C VAL A 536 12.82 -13.16 22.77
N VAL A 537 11.49 -13.19 22.82
CA VAL A 537 10.75 -14.39 23.28
C VAL A 537 10.94 -15.56 22.30
N CYS A 538 11.05 -15.30 21.00
CA CYS A 538 11.46 -16.32 20.03
C CYS A 538 12.90 -16.81 20.29
N GLY A 539 13.84 -15.91 20.60
CA GLY A 539 15.21 -16.27 20.98
C GLY A 539 15.27 -17.15 22.24
N LEU A 540 14.53 -16.80 23.29
CA LEU A 540 14.37 -17.63 24.50
C LEU A 540 13.77 -19.00 24.16
N THR A 541 12.79 -19.06 23.26
CA THR A 541 12.23 -20.34 22.80
C THR A 541 13.31 -21.25 22.22
N VAL A 542 14.14 -20.73 21.31
CA VAL A 542 15.23 -21.50 20.69
C VAL A 542 16.21 -21.98 21.75
N LEU A 543 16.54 -21.12 22.71
CA LEU A 543 17.44 -21.45 23.81
C LEU A 543 16.92 -22.59 24.70
N GLU A 544 15.68 -22.50 25.15
CA GLU A 544 15.08 -23.55 26.02
C GLU A 544 15.00 -24.89 25.28
N LEU A 545 14.77 -24.87 23.96
CA LEU A 545 14.82 -26.07 23.14
C LEU A 545 16.23 -26.67 23.05
N ALA A 546 17.26 -25.83 22.92
CA ALA A 546 18.65 -26.28 22.95
C ALA A 546 19.05 -26.88 24.32
N GLN A 547 18.42 -26.43 25.40
CA GLN A 547 18.58 -26.97 26.75
C GLN A 547 17.68 -28.18 27.05
N PHE A 548 16.81 -28.59 26.12
CA PHE A 548 15.79 -29.64 26.30
C PHE A 548 14.72 -29.33 27.38
N ASN A 549 14.54 -28.06 27.74
CA ASN A 549 13.49 -27.60 28.67
C ASN A 549 12.16 -27.41 27.93
N LEU A 550 11.47 -28.52 27.67
CA LEU A 550 10.27 -28.51 26.83
C LEU A 550 9.10 -27.71 27.42
N GLU A 551 8.91 -27.70 28.75
CA GLU A 551 7.81 -26.98 29.39
C GLU A 551 7.93 -25.46 29.21
N GLU A 552 9.10 -24.89 29.50
CA GLU A 552 9.43 -23.49 29.26
C GLU A 552 9.39 -23.15 27.77
N ALA A 553 9.88 -24.02 26.89
CA ALA A 553 9.79 -23.83 25.45
C ALA A 553 8.31 -23.71 24.99
N PHE A 554 7.42 -24.57 25.48
CA PHE A 554 5.97 -24.43 25.21
C PHE A 554 5.42 -23.10 25.71
N SER A 555 5.79 -22.69 26.93
CA SER A 555 5.36 -21.42 27.52
C SER A 555 5.77 -20.22 26.65
N TYR A 556 7.03 -20.16 26.22
CA TYR A 556 7.53 -19.08 25.36
C TYR A 556 6.97 -19.14 23.93
N LEU A 557 6.67 -20.33 23.39
CA LEU A 557 5.97 -20.46 22.11
C LEU A 557 4.56 -19.85 22.17
N PHE A 558 3.78 -20.16 23.22
CA PHE A 558 2.46 -19.56 23.39
C PHE A 558 2.53 -18.04 23.60
N GLN A 559 3.52 -17.56 24.35
CA GLN A 559 3.75 -16.12 24.51
C GLN A 559 4.13 -15.46 23.18
N SER A 560 5.01 -16.08 22.39
CA SER A 560 5.43 -15.60 21.07
C SER A 560 4.24 -15.50 20.12
N ILE A 561 3.39 -16.54 20.06
CA ILE A 561 2.17 -16.53 19.25
C ILE A 561 1.22 -15.43 19.74
N ALA A 562 0.98 -15.29 21.04
CA ALA A 562 0.10 -14.25 21.57
C ALA A 562 0.60 -12.82 21.24
N LYS A 563 1.93 -12.61 21.22
CA LYS A 563 2.54 -11.34 20.82
C LYS A 563 2.45 -11.13 19.32
N PHE A 564 2.74 -12.15 18.52
CA PHE A 564 2.55 -12.13 17.07
C PHE A 564 1.10 -11.79 16.71
N GLU A 565 0.11 -12.36 17.40
CA GLU A 565 -1.30 -12.06 17.15
C GLU A 565 -1.68 -10.63 17.50
N LYS A 566 -1.07 -10.02 18.52
CA LYS A 566 -1.22 -8.58 18.78
C LYS A 566 -0.66 -7.78 17.61
N LEU A 567 0.54 -8.13 17.13
CA LEU A 567 1.17 -7.51 15.95
C LEU A 567 0.29 -7.66 14.69
N ARG A 568 -0.21 -8.87 14.43
CA ARG A 568 -1.09 -9.19 13.29
C ARG A 568 -2.40 -8.43 13.34
N ASN A 569 -2.98 -8.22 14.52
CA ASN A 569 -4.22 -7.46 14.67
C ASN A 569 -4.06 -5.98 14.34
N PHE A 570 -2.86 -5.40 14.51
CA PHE A 570 -2.59 -4.03 14.08
C PHE A 570 -2.61 -3.85 12.56
N VAL A 571 -2.27 -4.90 11.80
CA VAL A 571 -2.24 -4.89 10.32
C VAL A 571 -3.51 -5.51 9.69
N LYS A 572 -4.58 -5.69 10.48
CA LYS A 572 -5.82 -6.33 10.02
C LYS A 572 -6.51 -5.53 8.92
N GLY A 573 -6.95 -6.21 7.86
CA GLY A 573 -7.60 -5.61 6.71
C GLY A 573 -6.69 -5.43 5.49
N ASN A 574 -5.39 -5.72 5.65
CA ASN A 574 -4.45 -5.81 4.53
C ASN A 574 -3.89 -7.22 4.36
N ASP A 575 -4.44 -7.95 3.37
CA ASP A 575 -4.09 -9.35 3.08
C ASP A 575 -2.58 -9.53 2.86
N TYR A 576 -1.96 -8.69 2.03
CA TYR A 576 -0.55 -8.78 1.67
C TYR A 576 0.38 -8.73 2.90
N PHE A 577 0.04 -7.89 3.87
CA PHE A 577 0.86 -7.67 5.06
C PHE A 577 0.66 -8.71 6.14
N GLN A 578 -0.57 -9.16 6.34
CA GLN A 578 -0.81 -10.28 7.24
C GLN A 578 -0.01 -11.50 6.77
N ILE A 579 0.08 -11.70 5.44
CA ILE A 579 0.92 -12.72 4.82
C ILE A 579 2.41 -12.40 5.04
N SER A 580 2.89 -11.20 4.71
CA SER A 580 4.31 -10.84 4.84
C SER A 580 4.82 -10.87 6.29
N LEU A 581 4.02 -10.40 7.25
CA LEU A 581 4.34 -10.47 8.69
C LEU A 581 4.49 -11.93 9.14
N LEU A 582 3.59 -12.81 8.68
CA LEU A 582 3.70 -14.24 8.95
C LEU A 582 4.95 -14.84 8.30
N GLU A 583 5.21 -14.54 7.04
CA GLU A 583 6.35 -15.04 6.27
C GLU A 583 7.70 -14.64 6.89
N ASN A 584 7.84 -13.37 7.27
CA ASN A 584 9.12 -12.82 7.73
C ASN A 584 9.39 -13.07 9.21
N TYR A 585 8.35 -13.19 10.04
CA TYR A 585 8.51 -13.22 11.50
C TYR A 585 7.68 -14.32 12.18
N GLY A 586 6.50 -14.65 11.67
CA GLY A 586 5.55 -15.52 12.34
C GLY A 586 5.78 -17.02 12.13
N VAL A 587 6.50 -17.46 11.09
CA VAL A 587 6.63 -18.89 10.76
C VAL A 587 7.21 -19.71 11.91
N PHE A 588 8.31 -19.22 12.50
CA PHE A 588 9.05 -19.92 13.54
C PHE A 588 8.19 -20.42 14.72
N PRO A 589 7.47 -19.54 15.46
CA PRO A 589 6.74 -19.99 16.64
C PRO A 589 5.59 -20.96 16.31
N TYR A 590 4.94 -20.81 15.15
CA TYR A 590 3.91 -21.75 14.73
C TYR A 590 4.52 -23.12 14.37
N ASP A 591 5.51 -23.14 13.49
CA ASP A 591 6.11 -24.37 12.99
C ASP A 591 6.75 -25.20 14.11
N MET A 592 7.47 -24.53 15.01
CA MET A 592 8.11 -25.17 16.16
C MET A 592 7.08 -25.77 17.13
N LEU A 593 5.99 -25.04 17.42
CA LEU A 593 4.92 -25.55 18.27
C LEU A 593 4.23 -26.78 17.65
N ILE A 594 3.99 -26.78 16.33
CA ILE A 594 3.40 -27.92 15.62
C ILE A 594 4.32 -29.14 15.72
N LYS A 595 5.64 -28.96 15.53
CA LYS A 595 6.64 -30.03 15.67
C LYS A 595 6.58 -30.65 17.05
N LEU A 596 6.71 -29.85 18.11
CA LEU A 596 6.71 -30.35 19.49
C LEU A 596 5.39 -31.04 19.89
N LEU A 597 4.24 -30.49 19.48
CA LEU A 597 2.94 -31.13 19.71
C LEU A 597 2.80 -32.46 18.95
N SER A 598 3.34 -32.54 17.74
CA SER A 598 3.35 -33.78 16.96
C SER A 598 4.23 -34.85 17.59
N PHE A 599 5.41 -34.48 18.10
CA PHE A 599 6.32 -35.41 18.78
C PHE A 599 5.80 -35.88 20.14
N SER A 600 5.11 -35.02 20.90
CA SER A 600 4.49 -35.37 22.19
C SER A 600 3.20 -36.19 22.06
N GLY A 601 2.76 -36.50 20.83
CA GLY A 601 1.55 -37.27 20.58
C GLY A 601 0.25 -36.46 20.66
N ASN A 602 0.33 -35.13 20.81
CA ASN A 602 -0.83 -34.25 20.88
C ASN A 602 -1.25 -33.73 19.48
N PHE A 603 -1.54 -34.66 18.57
CA PHE A 603 -1.79 -34.39 17.15
C PHE A 603 -3.04 -33.52 16.89
N THR A 604 -4.02 -33.51 17.80
CA THR A 604 -5.20 -32.65 17.67
C THR A 604 -4.84 -31.18 17.87
N HIS A 605 -4.03 -30.85 18.89
CA HIS A 605 -3.57 -29.48 19.09
C HIS A 605 -2.58 -29.07 17.98
N ALA A 606 -1.75 -29.99 17.50
CA ALA A 606 -0.88 -29.72 16.35
C ALA A 606 -1.69 -29.30 15.10
N LEU A 607 -2.81 -29.99 14.82
CA LEU A 607 -3.73 -29.61 13.74
C LEU A 607 -4.31 -28.19 13.93
N TYR A 608 -4.61 -27.79 15.17
CA TYR A 608 -5.17 -26.46 15.44
C TYR A 608 -4.13 -25.35 15.21
N VAL A 609 -2.88 -25.59 15.59
CA VAL A 609 -1.77 -24.65 15.34
C VAL A 609 -1.46 -24.57 13.83
N GLU A 610 -1.51 -25.69 13.12
CA GLU A 610 -1.42 -25.74 11.65
C GLU A 610 -2.51 -24.91 10.98
N GLU A 611 -3.75 -25.07 11.44
CA GLU A 611 -4.88 -24.35 10.87
C GLU A 611 -4.76 -22.85 11.12
N LEU A 612 -4.23 -22.47 12.28
CA LEU A 612 -3.91 -21.09 12.56
C LEU A 612 -2.95 -20.55 11.49
N ARG A 613 -1.84 -21.19 11.12
CA ARG A 613 -0.97 -20.58 10.08
C ARG A 613 -1.53 -20.60 8.65
N ARG A 614 -2.70 -21.21 8.39
CA ARG A 614 -3.21 -21.47 7.03
C ARG A 614 -4.34 -20.54 6.59
N ALA A 615 -4.17 -19.92 5.41
CA ALA A 615 -5.18 -19.10 4.72
C ALA A 615 -5.94 -18.10 5.63
N ARG A 616 -5.27 -17.54 6.65
CA ARG A 616 -5.93 -16.75 7.69
C ARG A 616 -6.30 -15.36 7.17
N ALA A 617 -5.44 -14.74 6.37
CA ALA A 617 -5.75 -13.49 5.70
C ALA A 617 -6.87 -13.67 4.64
N LEU A 618 -6.91 -14.81 3.93
CA LEU A 618 -8.04 -15.17 3.06
C LEU A 618 -9.35 -15.32 3.85
N ALA A 619 -9.31 -15.98 5.01
CA ALA A 619 -10.47 -16.12 5.88
C ALA A 619 -10.97 -14.75 6.40
N ASP A 620 -10.07 -13.84 6.77
CA ASP A 620 -10.41 -12.45 7.12
C ASP A 620 -11.10 -11.73 5.94
N LEU A 621 -10.57 -11.91 4.72
CA LEU A 621 -11.14 -11.36 3.48
C LEU A 621 -12.57 -11.90 3.25
N MET A 622 -12.75 -13.21 3.32
CA MET A 622 -14.06 -13.87 3.13
C MET A 622 -15.08 -13.45 4.20
N THR A 623 -14.64 -13.31 5.47
CA THR A 623 -15.50 -12.89 6.57
C THR A 623 -16.09 -11.50 6.31
N SER A 624 -15.28 -10.58 5.77
CA SER A 624 -15.76 -9.26 5.37
C SER A 624 -16.81 -9.33 4.25
N GLN A 625 -16.63 -10.20 3.26
CA GLN A 625 -17.53 -10.31 2.11
C GLN A 625 -18.88 -10.95 2.44
N TYR A 626 -18.87 -11.98 3.30
CA TYR A 626 -20.11 -12.63 3.74
C TYR A 626 -20.90 -11.81 4.78
N SER A 627 -20.41 -10.61 5.15
CA SER A 627 -21.02 -9.74 6.18
C SER A 627 -21.23 -10.45 7.52
N ALA A 628 -20.36 -11.40 7.83
CA ALA A 628 -20.50 -12.26 8.99
C ALA A 628 -19.96 -11.51 10.21
N LYS A 629 -20.83 -10.71 10.87
CA LYS A 629 -20.47 -9.83 12.00
C LYS A 629 -19.91 -10.55 13.24
N GLU A 630 -19.86 -11.89 13.25
CA GLU A 630 -19.55 -12.70 14.43
C GLU A 630 -18.44 -13.76 14.24
N PHE A 631 -17.80 -13.87 13.07
CA PHE A 631 -16.70 -14.85 12.88
C PHE A 631 -15.36 -14.26 13.33
N GLN A 632 -15.18 -14.08 14.65
CA GLN A 632 -13.87 -13.79 15.24
C GLN A 632 -13.26 -15.07 15.78
N PHE A 633 -12.34 -15.67 15.02
CA PHE A 633 -11.51 -16.74 15.52
C PHE A 633 -10.46 -16.17 16.47
N SER A 634 -10.34 -16.76 17.66
CA SER A 634 -9.30 -16.39 18.62
C SER A 634 -7.92 -16.72 18.06
N GLY A 635 -6.94 -15.83 18.25
CA GLY A 635 -5.54 -16.12 17.88
C GLY A 635 -4.84 -17.08 18.85
N ASP A 636 -5.47 -17.45 19.97
CA ASP A 636 -4.90 -18.38 20.96
C ASP A 636 -5.10 -19.84 20.52
N PRO A 637 -4.03 -20.60 20.19
CA PRO A 637 -4.15 -21.99 19.79
C PRO A 637 -4.84 -22.90 20.82
N ARG A 638 -4.80 -22.53 22.10
CA ARG A 638 -5.42 -23.30 23.20
C ARG A 638 -6.93 -23.15 23.25
N SER A 639 -7.46 -22.08 22.64
CA SER A 639 -8.90 -21.80 22.61
C SER A 639 -9.62 -22.48 21.45
N TRP A 640 -8.88 -23.03 20.48
CA TRP A 640 -9.46 -23.74 19.36
C TRP A 640 -9.90 -25.12 19.80
N CYS A 641 -11.17 -25.45 19.59
CA CYS A 641 -11.70 -26.79 19.78
C CYS A 641 -12.73 -27.10 18.68
N GLY A 642 -12.73 -28.34 18.20
CA GLY A 642 -13.76 -28.83 17.29
C GLY A 642 -13.65 -28.38 15.83
N ILE A 643 -12.51 -27.86 15.34
CA ILE A 643 -12.37 -27.45 13.93
C ILE A 643 -12.63 -28.61 12.95
N HIS A 644 -12.24 -29.83 13.35
CA HIS A 644 -12.52 -31.06 12.60
C HIS A 644 -14.02 -31.36 12.45
N HIS A 645 -14.89 -30.80 13.29
CA HIS A 645 -16.35 -30.94 13.16
C HIS A 645 -16.91 -30.25 11.91
N ILE A 646 -16.14 -29.40 11.21
CA ILE A 646 -16.52 -28.85 9.90
C ILE A 646 -16.84 -29.98 8.89
N MET A 647 -16.20 -31.14 9.06
CA MET A 647 -16.45 -32.33 8.26
C MET A 647 -17.80 -33.00 8.54
N LYS A 648 -18.43 -32.79 9.71
CA LYS A 648 -19.76 -33.37 10.03
C LYS A 648 -20.86 -32.89 9.09
N GLY A 649 -20.70 -31.68 8.54
CA GLY A 649 -21.62 -31.10 7.56
C GLY A 649 -21.23 -31.37 6.10
N GLU A 650 -20.17 -32.12 5.82
CA GLU A 650 -19.88 -32.62 4.48
C GLU A 650 -20.71 -33.86 4.16
N GLY A 651 -20.91 -34.16 2.87
CA GLY A 651 -21.47 -35.44 2.43
C GLY A 651 -20.55 -36.62 2.77
N ILE A 652 -20.74 -37.77 2.12
CA ILE A 652 -19.90 -38.95 2.35
C ILE A 652 -18.48 -38.68 1.78
N CYS A 653 -17.59 -38.09 2.58
CA CYS A 653 -16.22 -37.74 2.21
C CYS A 653 -15.23 -37.88 3.38
N SER A 654 -13.94 -38.03 3.06
CA SER A 654 -12.83 -37.93 4.01
C SER A 654 -12.07 -36.61 3.83
N GLY A 655 -11.72 -35.95 4.93
CA GLY A 655 -10.80 -34.81 4.91
C GLY A 655 -9.36 -35.31 5.03
N LEU A 656 -8.49 -34.94 4.08
CA LEU A 656 -7.07 -35.23 4.07
C LEU A 656 -6.30 -33.93 4.30
N TYR A 657 -5.84 -33.71 5.52
CA TYR A 657 -5.08 -32.52 5.90
C TYR A 657 -3.58 -32.83 5.87
N LEU A 658 -2.82 -32.03 5.12
CA LEU A 658 -1.41 -32.28 4.86
C LEU A 658 -0.55 -31.14 5.40
N SER A 659 0.51 -31.49 6.11
CA SER A 659 1.60 -30.58 6.50
C SER A 659 2.92 -31.24 6.15
N VAL A 660 3.85 -30.45 5.62
CA VAL A 660 5.18 -30.93 5.27
C VAL A 660 6.24 -30.08 5.91
N ASP A 661 7.21 -30.76 6.48
CA ASP A 661 8.48 -30.18 6.87
C ASP A 661 9.61 -30.80 6.03
N ASP A 662 10.85 -30.36 6.26
CA ASP A 662 11.99 -30.70 5.44
C ASP A 662 12.24 -32.23 5.41
N GLU A 663 11.94 -32.95 6.51
CA GLU A 663 12.19 -34.39 6.68
C GLU A 663 10.95 -35.29 6.74
N ASP A 664 9.77 -34.75 7.08
CA ASP A 664 8.56 -35.54 7.30
C ASP A 664 7.26 -34.93 6.77
N ALA A 665 6.37 -35.81 6.31
CA ALA A 665 4.99 -35.48 5.97
C ALA A 665 4.06 -35.91 7.11
N ARG A 666 3.28 -34.94 7.61
CA ARG A 666 2.27 -35.09 8.67
C ARG A 666 0.89 -35.09 8.04
N ILE A 667 0.12 -36.14 8.30
CA ILE A 667 -1.12 -36.44 7.59
C ILE A 667 -2.24 -36.68 8.60
N TRP A 668 -3.28 -35.86 8.56
CA TRP A 668 -4.50 -36.08 9.34
C TRP A 668 -5.65 -36.50 8.44
N ILE A 669 -6.38 -37.56 8.85
CA ILE A 669 -7.65 -37.96 8.26
C ILE A 669 -8.78 -37.51 9.17
N LEU A 670 -9.65 -36.67 8.63
CA LEU A 670 -10.81 -36.09 9.32
C LEU A 670 -12.07 -36.77 8.81
N LYS A 671 -12.74 -37.54 9.67
CA LYS A 671 -13.98 -38.25 9.32
C LYS A 671 -15.21 -37.39 9.56
N THR A 672 -16.29 -37.65 8.80
CA THR A 672 -17.60 -37.02 9.04
C THR A 672 -18.23 -37.46 10.37
N SER A 673 -17.77 -38.57 10.97
CA SER A 673 -18.11 -38.95 12.35
C SER A 673 -17.56 -37.95 13.38
N GLY A 674 -16.53 -37.18 13.02
CA GLY A 674 -15.75 -36.35 13.93
C GLY A 674 -14.48 -37.04 14.46
N GLU A 675 -14.19 -38.28 14.05
CA GLU A 675 -12.93 -38.94 14.39
C GLU A 675 -11.75 -38.33 13.61
N ILE A 676 -10.61 -38.25 14.29
CA ILE A 676 -9.34 -37.77 13.73
C ILE A 676 -8.33 -38.91 13.81
N HIS A 677 -7.72 -39.25 12.68
CA HIS A 677 -6.56 -40.14 12.65
C HIS A 677 -5.33 -39.37 12.19
N PHE A 678 -4.16 -39.72 12.74
CA PHE A 678 -2.90 -39.08 12.41
C PHE A 678 -1.87 -40.13 11.96
N ARG A 679 -1.14 -39.83 10.89
CA ARG A 679 0.01 -40.62 10.40
C ARG A 679 1.15 -39.66 10.08
N ARG A 680 2.38 -40.11 10.34
CA ARG A 680 3.61 -39.41 9.97
C ARG A 680 4.45 -40.30 9.08
N LYS A 681 4.95 -39.76 7.97
CA LYS A 681 5.87 -40.43 7.05
C LYS A 681 7.19 -39.66 7.00
N ARG A 682 8.24 -40.27 7.54
CA ARG A 682 9.63 -39.82 7.39
C ARG A 682 10.25 -40.51 6.18
N LEU A 683 11.10 -39.81 5.43
CA LEU A 683 11.85 -40.38 4.31
C LEU A 683 13.17 -41.01 4.81
N ASP A 684 13.51 -42.20 4.31
CA ASP A 684 14.85 -42.79 4.46
C ASP A 684 15.66 -42.50 3.19
N SER A 685 16.74 -41.72 3.33
CA SER A 685 17.63 -41.25 2.24
C SER A 685 18.13 -42.37 1.33
N ASP A 686 18.49 -43.52 1.90
CA ASP A 686 19.21 -44.59 1.18
C ASP A 686 18.34 -45.44 0.25
N ARG A 687 17.01 -45.44 0.41
CA ARG A 687 16.12 -46.36 -0.34
C ARG A 687 15.37 -45.72 -1.50
N GLN A 688 15.11 -44.40 -1.48
CA GLN A 688 14.13 -43.78 -2.39
C GLN A 688 14.72 -42.85 -3.46
N PHE A 689 15.92 -42.29 -3.25
CA PHE A 689 16.49 -41.26 -4.14
C PHE A 689 17.84 -41.61 -4.79
N GLY A 690 18.46 -42.73 -4.43
CA GLY A 690 19.77 -43.15 -4.97
C GLY A 690 20.95 -42.32 -4.43
N ASN A 691 22.17 -42.84 -4.55
CA ASN A 691 23.43 -42.38 -3.92
C ASN A 691 23.86 -40.91 -4.17
N ALA A 692 23.05 -39.93 -3.80
CA ALA A 692 23.45 -38.55 -3.56
C ALA A 692 23.20 -38.29 -2.06
N GLY A 693 24.27 -38.21 -1.28
CA GLY A 693 24.29 -38.28 0.20
C GLY A 693 23.61 -37.13 0.97
N SER A 694 22.44 -36.65 0.54
CA SER A 694 21.60 -35.72 1.29
C SER A 694 20.12 -36.05 1.07
N VAL A 695 19.33 -36.12 2.15
CA VAL A 695 17.85 -36.20 2.08
C VAL A 695 17.37 -35.00 1.25
N PRO A 696 16.64 -35.18 0.13
CA PRO A 696 16.08 -34.05 -0.60
C PRO A 696 15.04 -33.38 0.29
N ASP A 697 15.17 -32.07 0.48
CA ASP A 697 14.17 -31.24 1.16
C ASP A 697 12.80 -31.48 0.52
N LEU A 698 11.85 -31.98 1.31
CA LEU A 698 10.51 -32.31 0.84
C LEU A 698 9.76 -31.09 0.30
N LYS A 699 9.94 -29.90 0.89
CA LYS A 699 9.31 -28.67 0.41
C LYS A 699 9.84 -28.30 -0.97
N VAL A 700 11.15 -28.43 -1.19
CA VAL A 700 11.77 -28.24 -2.50
C VAL A 700 11.25 -29.29 -3.50
N PHE A 701 11.21 -30.57 -3.09
CA PHE A 701 10.67 -31.63 -3.94
C PHE A 701 9.22 -31.33 -4.39
N PHE A 702 8.31 -30.98 -3.48
CA PHE A 702 6.91 -30.71 -3.84
C PHE A 702 6.73 -29.45 -4.68
N SER A 703 7.55 -28.41 -4.45
CA SER A 703 7.48 -27.15 -5.21
C SER A 703 8.06 -27.27 -6.62
N GLU A 704 9.19 -27.96 -6.79
CA GLU A 704 9.90 -28.02 -8.07
C GLU A 704 9.45 -29.18 -8.99
N SER A 705 9.01 -30.31 -8.42
CA SER A 705 8.73 -31.54 -9.19
C SER A 705 7.69 -31.38 -10.30
N PHE A 706 6.83 -30.37 -10.19
CA PHE A 706 5.73 -30.13 -11.13
C PHE A 706 5.72 -28.71 -11.71
N LEU A 707 6.76 -27.91 -11.47
CA LEU A 707 6.84 -26.52 -11.96
C LEU A 707 6.77 -26.44 -13.49
N HIS A 708 7.40 -27.38 -14.19
CA HIS A 708 7.45 -27.46 -15.65
C HIS A 708 6.48 -28.50 -16.24
N PHE A 709 5.59 -29.07 -15.41
CA PHE A 709 4.65 -30.11 -15.84
C PHE A 709 3.62 -29.53 -16.84
N GLY A 710 3.43 -30.21 -17.98
CA GLY A 710 2.38 -29.87 -18.94
C GLY A 710 2.61 -28.62 -19.79
N ILE A 711 3.85 -28.13 -19.91
CA ILE A 711 4.19 -27.08 -20.89
C ILE A 711 4.26 -27.75 -22.27
N LEU A 712 3.35 -27.39 -23.18
CA LEU A 712 3.27 -27.96 -24.54
C LEU A 712 3.96 -27.04 -25.57
N PRO A 713 4.48 -27.57 -26.71
CA PRO A 713 4.96 -26.75 -27.82
C PRO A 713 3.83 -25.87 -28.38
N ARG A 714 4.14 -24.62 -28.79
CA ARG A 714 3.18 -23.66 -29.34
C ARG A 714 2.38 -24.19 -30.54
N ASP A 715 2.96 -25.08 -31.34
CA ASP A 715 2.28 -25.64 -32.52
C ASP A 715 1.11 -26.58 -32.16
N VAL A 716 1.01 -27.02 -30.90
CA VAL A 716 0.00 -27.97 -30.40
C VAL A 716 -0.99 -27.31 -29.43
N CYS A 717 -0.75 -26.05 -29.04
CA CYS A 717 -1.49 -25.34 -28.00
C CYS A 717 -1.44 -23.84 -28.26
N GLU A 718 -2.60 -23.17 -28.32
CA GLU A 718 -2.64 -21.72 -28.18
C GLU A 718 -2.00 -21.34 -26.83
N ASP A 719 -0.92 -20.55 -26.89
CA ASP A 719 -0.22 -20.07 -25.70
C ASP A 719 -1.13 -19.05 -25.00
N ARG A 720 -2.01 -19.52 -24.10
CA ARG A 720 -2.84 -18.63 -23.27
C ARG A 720 -2.06 -18.02 -22.09
N SER A 721 -0.72 -18.07 -22.12
CA SER A 721 0.16 -17.45 -21.13
C SER A 721 0.68 -16.10 -21.64
N LEU A 722 0.90 -15.18 -20.71
CA LEU A 722 1.27 -13.79 -21.03
C LEU A 722 2.80 -13.52 -20.98
N ASN A 723 3.65 -14.52 -20.70
CA ASN A 723 5.09 -14.31 -20.51
C ASN A 723 5.87 -14.44 -21.84
N ASP A 724 6.62 -13.40 -22.21
CA ASP A 724 7.67 -13.48 -23.26
C ASP A 724 9.00 -13.96 -22.64
N GLU A 725 8.97 -15.04 -21.85
CA GLU A 725 10.18 -15.83 -21.76
C GLU A 725 10.34 -16.49 -23.12
N ARG A 726 11.12 -15.83 -23.98
CA ARG A 726 11.90 -16.53 -24.99
C ARG A 726 12.63 -17.64 -24.24
N VAL A 727 12.05 -18.84 -24.26
CA VAL A 727 12.79 -20.07 -24.02
C VAL A 727 14.07 -19.89 -24.84
N PRO A 728 15.27 -19.91 -24.22
CA PRO A 728 16.48 -19.80 -24.98
C PRO A 728 16.39 -20.83 -26.09
N THR A 729 16.34 -20.37 -27.34
CA THR A 729 16.57 -21.22 -28.50
C THR A 729 18.04 -21.58 -28.49
N SER A 730 18.50 -22.31 -27.47
CA SER A 730 19.60 -23.23 -27.66
C SER A 730 19.03 -24.37 -28.49
N SER A 731 19.78 -24.76 -29.50
CA SER A 731 19.47 -25.82 -30.45
C SER A 731 19.33 -27.23 -29.82
N ASP A 732 19.19 -27.33 -28.49
CA ASP A 732 19.16 -28.59 -27.75
C ASP A 732 17.74 -29.03 -27.34
N ASP A 733 16.74 -28.15 -27.39
CA ASP A 733 15.36 -28.46 -26.93
C ASP A 733 14.46 -29.17 -27.97
N VAL A 734 15.02 -29.51 -29.14
CA VAL A 734 14.29 -30.28 -30.18
C VAL A 734 14.20 -31.78 -29.85
N ASN A 735 14.86 -32.25 -28.79
CA ASN A 735 14.81 -33.65 -28.35
C ASN A 735 14.14 -33.79 -26.98
N ARG A 736 12.79 -33.86 -26.93
CA ARG A 736 12.10 -34.48 -25.79
C ARG A 736 12.53 -35.95 -25.68
N SER A 737 13.52 -36.22 -24.84
CA SER A 737 13.99 -37.57 -24.55
C SER A 737 12.94 -38.37 -23.76
N PRO A 738 12.89 -39.71 -23.89
CA PRO A 738 12.08 -40.61 -23.05
C PRO A 738 12.35 -40.50 -21.54
N SER A 739 13.41 -39.79 -21.12
CA SER A 739 13.86 -39.69 -19.73
C SER A 739 13.02 -38.74 -18.87
N THR A 740 12.41 -37.69 -19.42
CA THR A 740 11.59 -36.71 -18.67
C THR A 740 10.22 -37.28 -18.28
N HIS A 741 9.56 -38.02 -19.18
CA HIS A 741 8.26 -38.65 -18.90
C HIS A 741 8.36 -39.80 -17.88
N ASN A 742 9.47 -40.55 -17.88
CA ASN A 742 9.78 -41.55 -16.86
C ASN A 742 10.03 -40.91 -15.48
N ASN A 743 10.70 -39.76 -15.44
CA ASN A 743 10.93 -39.02 -14.19
C ASN A 743 9.60 -38.48 -13.59
N MET A 744 8.67 -38.05 -14.45
CA MET A 744 7.36 -37.58 -14.05
C MET A 744 6.48 -38.66 -13.41
N LYS A 745 6.35 -39.83 -14.05
CA LYS A 745 5.60 -40.96 -13.46
C LYS A 745 6.23 -41.42 -12.14
N LYS A 746 7.56 -41.39 -12.03
CA LYS A 746 8.29 -41.65 -10.79
C LYS A 746 7.89 -40.64 -9.70
N ASN A 747 7.87 -39.34 -10.00
CA ASN A 747 7.47 -38.29 -9.05
C ASN A 747 6.01 -38.42 -8.61
N LEU A 748 5.09 -38.77 -9.51
CA LEU A 748 3.68 -39.01 -9.19
C LEU A 748 3.50 -40.21 -8.23
N ARG A 749 4.24 -41.29 -8.47
CA ARG A 749 4.25 -42.48 -7.61
C ARG A 749 4.85 -42.17 -6.23
N LEU A 750 5.97 -41.46 -6.21
CA LEU A 750 6.61 -41.04 -4.97
C LEU A 750 5.70 -40.12 -4.12
N CYS A 751 4.99 -39.19 -4.76
CA CYS A 751 3.97 -38.38 -4.07
C CYS A 751 2.84 -39.25 -3.49
N TYR A 752 2.39 -40.28 -4.23
CA TYR A 752 1.41 -41.25 -3.69
C TYR A 752 1.95 -42.01 -2.48
N GLU A 753 3.18 -42.50 -2.55
CA GLU A 753 3.86 -43.23 -1.47
C GLU A 753 4.05 -42.39 -0.20
N ILE A 754 4.29 -41.09 -0.36
CA ILE A 754 4.45 -40.15 0.75
C ILE A 754 3.10 -39.74 1.35
N ILE A 755 2.11 -39.43 0.50
CA ILE A 755 0.87 -38.73 0.92
C ILE A 755 -0.29 -39.70 1.16
N VAL A 756 -0.50 -40.65 0.24
CA VAL A 756 -1.74 -41.46 0.20
C VAL A 756 -1.51 -42.84 0.77
N ALA A 757 -0.42 -43.52 0.40
CA ALA A 757 -0.12 -44.87 0.86
C ALA A 757 -0.16 -45.04 2.40
N PRO A 758 0.34 -44.08 3.22
CA PRO A 758 0.31 -44.22 4.68
C PRO A 758 -1.10 -44.20 5.30
N VAL A 759 -2.11 -43.76 4.56
CA VAL A 759 -3.49 -43.56 5.02
C VAL A 759 -4.51 -44.23 4.11
N ALA A 760 -4.08 -45.04 3.13
CA ALA A 760 -4.97 -45.66 2.15
C ALA A 760 -6.02 -46.59 2.80
N ASP A 761 -5.67 -47.23 3.92
CA ASP A 761 -6.57 -48.06 4.73
C ASP A 761 -7.72 -47.27 5.38
N LEU A 762 -7.51 -45.97 5.57
CA LEU A 762 -8.47 -45.05 6.18
C LEU A 762 -9.38 -44.37 5.15
N LEU A 763 -8.99 -44.27 3.88
CA LEU A 763 -9.75 -43.59 2.83
C LEU A 763 -10.83 -44.51 2.22
N LYS A 764 -12.02 -44.56 2.84
CA LYS A 764 -13.12 -45.46 2.44
C LYS A 764 -14.29 -44.76 1.73
N GLU A 765 -14.40 -43.45 1.93
CA GLU A 765 -15.46 -42.61 1.38
C GLU A 765 -15.18 -42.29 -0.10
N PRO A 766 -16.22 -42.09 -0.94
CA PRO A 766 -16.06 -41.88 -2.38
C PRO A 766 -15.48 -40.51 -2.76
N GLU A 767 -15.36 -39.58 -1.82
CA GLU A 767 -14.79 -38.25 -2.03
C GLU A 767 -13.72 -37.92 -0.98
N ILE A 768 -12.66 -37.24 -1.41
CA ILE A 768 -11.59 -36.72 -0.55
C ILE A 768 -11.52 -35.20 -0.72
N ILE A 769 -11.55 -34.49 0.42
CA ILE A 769 -11.25 -33.05 0.49
C ILE A 769 -9.83 -32.90 1.00
N ILE A 770 -8.93 -32.40 0.16
CA ILE A 770 -7.53 -32.23 0.50
C ILE A 770 -7.30 -30.79 0.96
N VAL A 771 -6.70 -30.62 2.13
CA VAL A 771 -6.18 -29.34 2.62
C VAL A 771 -4.65 -29.40 2.52
N PRO A 772 -4.06 -28.97 1.39
CA PRO A 772 -2.63 -29.11 1.14
C PRO A 772 -1.81 -28.09 1.94
N ASP A 773 -0.56 -28.42 2.22
CA ASP A 773 0.46 -27.43 2.58
C ASP A 773 0.74 -26.51 1.37
N SER A 774 1.29 -25.32 1.62
CA SER A 774 1.66 -24.30 0.63
C SER A 774 2.41 -24.85 -0.58
N CYS A 775 3.50 -25.61 -0.37
CA CYS A 775 4.30 -26.21 -1.44
C CYS A 775 3.55 -27.28 -2.23
N MET A 776 2.50 -27.89 -1.65
CA MET A 776 1.77 -29.00 -2.24
C MET A 776 0.64 -28.59 -3.19
N TYR A 777 0.34 -27.29 -3.33
CA TYR A 777 -0.61 -26.83 -4.35
C TYR A 777 -0.15 -27.19 -5.78
N GLN A 778 1.15 -27.45 -5.96
CA GLN A 778 1.70 -27.92 -7.23
C GLN A 778 1.55 -29.45 -7.45
N VAL A 779 1.03 -30.20 -6.49
CA VAL A 779 0.86 -31.66 -6.65
C VAL A 779 -0.42 -31.98 -7.44
N PRO A 780 -0.35 -32.72 -8.56
CA PRO A 780 -1.54 -33.14 -9.30
C PRO A 780 -2.19 -34.33 -8.60
N PHE A 781 -2.88 -34.07 -7.47
CA PHE A 781 -3.48 -35.11 -6.63
C PHE A 781 -4.32 -36.13 -7.39
N ALA A 782 -5.07 -35.68 -8.41
CA ALA A 782 -5.88 -36.54 -9.27
C ALA A 782 -5.09 -37.57 -10.11
N ALA A 783 -3.82 -37.26 -10.36
CA ALA A 783 -2.90 -38.05 -11.17
C ALA A 783 -1.86 -38.82 -10.34
N LEU A 784 -1.94 -38.79 -9.01
CA LEU A 784 -1.12 -39.66 -8.17
C LEU A 784 -1.41 -41.12 -8.51
N ILE A 785 -0.38 -41.95 -8.59
CA ILE A 785 -0.46 -43.31 -9.10
C ILE A 785 -0.08 -44.28 -7.99
N ASP A 786 -0.95 -45.27 -7.72
CA ASP A 786 -0.67 -46.34 -6.78
C ASP A 786 0.38 -47.34 -7.32
N GLU A 787 0.78 -48.32 -6.49
CA GLU A 787 1.76 -49.32 -6.92
C GLU A 787 1.28 -50.20 -8.09
N GLY A 788 -0.05 -50.35 -8.23
CA GLY A 788 -0.71 -51.09 -9.30
C GLY A 788 -0.93 -50.30 -10.57
N GLY A 789 -0.50 -49.02 -10.63
CA GLY A 789 -0.65 -48.17 -11.80
C GLY A 789 -1.99 -47.45 -11.91
N ARG A 790 -2.87 -47.51 -10.89
CA ARG A 790 -4.16 -46.82 -10.90
C ARG A 790 -4.03 -45.40 -10.40
N TYR A 791 -4.71 -44.49 -11.08
CA TYR A 791 -4.75 -43.09 -10.67
C TYR A 791 -5.70 -42.86 -9.50
N LEU A 792 -5.37 -41.95 -8.59
CA LEU A 792 -6.21 -41.64 -7.43
C LEU A 792 -7.63 -41.20 -7.84
N SER A 793 -7.74 -40.47 -8.95
CA SER A 793 -9.02 -40.04 -9.51
C SER A 793 -9.87 -41.14 -10.17
N GLU A 794 -9.39 -42.38 -10.24
CA GLU A 794 -10.22 -43.53 -10.63
C GLU A 794 -11.06 -44.05 -9.47
N THR A 795 -10.58 -43.86 -8.24
CA THR A 795 -11.24 -44.34 -7.02
C THR A 795 -12.02 -43.23 -6.33
N PHE A 796 -11.48 -42.01 -6.32
CA PHE A 796 -12.01 -40.92 -5.51
C PHE A 796 -12.37 -39.69 -6.33
N LYS A 797 -13.44 -39.02 -5.92
CA LYS A 797 -13.68 -37.60 -6.22
C LYS A 797 -12.74 -36.76 -5.37
N ILE A 798 -12.17 -35.70 -5.94
CA ILE A 798 -11.12 -34.92 -5.29
C ILE A 798 -11.46 -33.43 -5.35
N ARG A 799 -11.49 -32.80 -4.17
CA ARG A 799 -11.60 -31.35 -3.98
C ARG A 799 -10.44 -30.83 -3.16
N ILE A 800 -10.09 -29.56 -3.38
CA ILE A 800 -9.08 -28.85 -2.60
C ILE A 800 -9.77 -27.78 -1.76
N ALA A 801 -9.38 -27.62 -0.50
CA ALA A 801 -9.81 -26.51 0.34
C ALA A 801 -8.57 -25.76 0.85
N PRO A 802 -8.53 -24.41 0.79
CA PRO A 802 -7.36 -23.67 1.26
C PRO A 802 -7.07 -23.86 2.75
N SER A 803 -8.14 -23.97 3.53
CA SER A 803 -8.11 -24.30 4.95
C SER A 803 -9.47 -24.83 5.40
N LEU A 804 -9.55 -25.42 6.59
CA LEU A 804 -10.85 -25.81 7.15
C LEU A 804 -11.71 -24.56 7.45
N THR A 805 -11.07 -23.49 7.90
CA THR A 805 -11.70 -22.21 8.24
C THR A 805 -12.39 -21.57 7.04
N THR A 806 -11.73 -21.55 5.88
CA THR A 806 -12.33 -21.02 4.64
C THR A 806 -13.52 -21.87 4.17
N LEU A 807 -13.43 -23.20 4.29
CA LEU A 807 -14.54 -24.11 4.01
C LEU A 807 -15.73 -23.88 4.95
N LYS A 808 -15.48 -23.63 6.24
CA LYS A 808 -16.53 -23.28 7.20
C LYS A 808 -17.22 -21.97 6.84
N LEU A 809 -16.46 -20.92 6.53
CA LEU A 809 -17.02 -19.61 6.13
C LEU A 809 -17.93 -19.72 4.91
N ILE A 810 -17.56 -20.56 3.94
CA ILE A 810 -18.40 -20.82 2.76
C ILE A 810 -19.72 -21.49 3.16
N LYS A 811 -19.68 -22.49 4.05
CA LYS A 811 -20.89 -23.21 4.50
C LYS A 811 -21.81 -22.36 5.35
N ASP A 812 -21.22 -21.60 6.26
CA ASP A 812 -21.95 -20.74 7.19
C ASP A 812 -22.36 -19.41 6.54
N SER A 813 -22.01 -19.19 5.26
CA SER A 813 -22.49 -18.05 4.49
C SER A 813 -24.04 -18.00 4.49
N PRO A 814 -24.64 -16.80 4.46
CA PRO A 814 -26.09 -16.67 4.50
C PRO A 814 -26.77 -17.54 3.40
N PRO A 815 -27.87 -18.25 3.68
CA PRO A 815 -28.49 -19.19 2.72
C PRO A 815 -28.80 -18.58 1.34
N ASN A 816 -29.06 -17.28 1.29
CA ASN A 816 -29.39 -16.52 0.08
C ASN A 816 -28.24 -15.64 -0.44
N TYR A 817 -27.03 -15.77 0.12
CA TYR A 817 -25.87 -14.98 -0.30
C TYR A 817 -25.55 -15.24 -1.77
N HIS A 818 -25.35 -16.50 -2.14
CA HIS A 818 -24.98 -16.88 -3.50
C HIS A 818 -26.16 -16.79 -4.48
N SER A 819 -25.90 -16.22 -5.66
CA SER A 819 -26.85 -16.12 -6.76
C SER A 819 -27.30 -17.50 -7.23
N GLN A 820 -28.59 -17.62 -7.59
CA GLN A 820 -29.18 -18.87 -8.04
C GLN A 820 -29.23 -18.99 -9.57
N SER A 821 -29.09 -17.88 -10.30
CA SER A 821 -29.22 -17.82 -11.76
C SER A 821 -28.18 -16.86 -12.36
N GLY A 822 -28.14 -16.83 -13.69
CA GLY A 822 -27.22 -16.00 -14.45
C GLY A 822 -25.86 -16.66 -14.64
N ALA A 823 -25.28 -16.44 -15.82
CA ALA A 823 -23.92 -16.84 -16.14
C ALA A 823 -23.21 -15.68 -16.85
N LEU A 824 -21.92 -15.54 -16.59
CA LEU A 824 -21.02 -14.67 -17.33
C LEU A 824 -20.01 -15.56 -18.04
N ILE A 825 -19.95 -15.50 -19.36
CA ILE A 825 -19.00 -16.26 -20.18
C ILE A 825 -18.14 -15.25 -20.93
N VAL A 826 -16.83 -15.32 -20.74
CA VAL A 826 -15.84 -14.44 -21.38
C VAL A 826 -14.93 -15.31 -22.23
N GLY A 827 -14.76 -14.96 -23.51
CA GLY A 827 -13.93 -15.71 -24.45
C GLY A 827 -13.14 -14.78 -25.36
N GLU A 828 -11.86 -15.10 -25.58
CA GLU A 828 -10.98 -14.39 -26.52
C GLU A 828 -11.11 -12.85 -26.47
N PRO A 829 -10.76 -12.18 -25.35
CA PRO A 829 -10.70 -10.73 -25.34
C PRO A 829 -9.67 -10.21 -26.35
N GLU A 830 -10.01 -9.17 -27.10
CA GLU A 830 -9.12 -8.57 -28.10
C GLU A 830 -8.18 -7.56 -27.42
N VAL A 831 -6.91 -7.94 -27.21
CA VAL A 831 -5.92 -7.12 -26.47
C VAL A 831 -4.84 -6.51 -27.38
N SER A 832 -4.31 -7.30 -28.31
CA SER A 832 -3.27 -6.88 -29.27
C SER A 832 -1.98 -6.35 -28.59
N LYS A 833 -1.59 -5.08 -28.82
CA LYS A 833 -0.32 -4.50 -28.34
C LYS A 833 -0.53 -3.70 -27.06
N VAL A 834 0.16 -4.06 -25.98
CA VAL A 834 0.03 -3.45 -24.64
C VAL A 834 1.38 -3.30 -23.93
N ILE A 835 1.45 -2.44 -22.91
CA ILE A 835 2.63 -2.35 -22.04
C ILE A 835 2.47 -3.30 -20.85
N TYR A 836 3.52 -4.08 -20.60
CA TYR A 836 3.62 -4.99 -19.46
C TYR A 836 5.02 -4.91 -18.83
N LYS A 837 5.11 -4.67 -17.52
CA LYS A 837 6.37 -4.41 -16.79
C LYS A 837 7.27 -3.38 -17.48
N GLY A 838 6.66 -2.35 -18.06
CA GLY A 838 7.35 -1.28 -18.79
C GLY A 838 7.82 -1.64 -20.21
N GLN A 839 7.53 -2.85 -20.70
CA GLN A 839 7.91 -3.33 -22.03
C GLN A 839 6.66 -3.54 -22.91
N PRO A 840 6.69 -3.18 -24.21
CA PRO A 840 5.60 -3.48 -25.12
C PRO A 840 5.57 -4.96 -25.48
N ILE A 841 4.44 -5.62 -25.24
CA ILE A 841 4.17 -7.00 -25.63
C ILE A 841 3.03 -7.07 -26.65
N PHE A 842 2.98 -8.16 -27.41
CA PHE A 842 1.88 -8.46 -28.33
C PHE A 842 1.22 -9.76 -27.92
N LEU A 843 -0.10 -9.72 -27.70
CA LEU A 843 -0.90 -10.89 -27.32
C LEU A 843 -1.67 -11.40 -28.53
N GLU A 844 -1.36 -12.64 -28.89
CA GLU A 844 -1.99 -13.31 -30.03
C GLU A 844 -3.48 -13.61 -29.76
N PRO A 845 -4.34 -13.54 -30.78
CA PRO A 845 -5.73 -13.99 -30.66
C PRO A 845 -5.84 -15.48 -30.27
N LEU A 846 -6.90 -15.83 -29.52
CA LEU A 846 -7.14 -17.19 -29.00
C LEU A 846 -8.40 -17.83 -29.63
N PRO A 847 -8.36 -18.30 -30.89
CA PRO A 847 -9.54 -18.85 -31.55
C PRO A 847 -10.13 -20.10 -30.86
N GLY A 848 -9.32 -20.90 -30.17
CA GLY A 848 -9.77 -22.00 -29.30
C GLY A 848 -10.59 -21.49 -28.12
N ALA A 849 -10.14 -20.42 -27.45
CA ALA A 849 -10.86 -19.80 -26.35
C ALA A 849 -12.20 -19.17 -26.81
N ARG A 850 -12.26 -18.61 -28.02
CA ARG A 850 -13.52 -18.14 -28.63
C ARG A 850 -14.50 -19.30 -28.81
N ARG A 851 -14.07 -20.41 -29.44
CA ARG A 851 -14.92 -21.59 -29.68
C ARG A 851 -15.44 -22.19 -28.37
N GLU A 852 -14.58 -22.27 -27.35
CA GLU A 852 -14.95 -22.72 -26.00
C GLU A 852 -16.08 -21.87 -25.41
N ALA A 853 -15.92 -20.54 -25.42
CA ALA A 853 -16.91 -19.61 -24.89
C ALA A 853 -18.24 -19.62 -25.68
N GLU A 854 -18.18 -19.70 -27.00
CA GLU A 854 -19.37 -19.83 -27.86
C GLU A 854 -20.13 -21.13 -27.61
N MET A 855 -19.40 -22.26 -27.49
CA MET A 855 -19.97 -23.56 -27.17
C MET A 855 -20.71 -23.52 -25.83
N ILE A 856 -20.05 -23.01 -24.78
CA ILE A 856 -20.63 -22.93 -23.43
C ILE A 856 -21.81 -21.95 -23.41
N GLY A 857 -21.67 -20.79 -24.03
CA GLY A 857 -22.74 -19.80 -24.17
C GLY A 857 -23.99 -20.39 -24.83
N LYS A 858 -23.81 -21.17 -25.91
CA LYS A 858 -24.90 -21.89 -26.57
C LYS A 858 -25.54 -22.96 -25.68
N MET A 859 -24.75 -23.72 -24.92
CA MET A 859 -25.27 -24.73 -23.98
C MET A 859 -26.11 -24.09 -22.87
N LEU A 860 -25.73 -22.90 -22.41
CA LEU A 860 -26.39 -22.18 -21.32
C LEU A 860 -27.49 -21.22 -21.77
N GLY A 861 -27.60 -20.94 -23.08
CA GLY A 861 -28.50 -19.93 -23.63
C GLY A 861 -28.11 -18.50 -23.22
N VAL A 862 -26.81 -18.24 -23.03
CA VAL A 862 -26.27 -16.95 -22.60
C VAL A 862 -25.26 -16.46 -23.64
N PRO A 863 -25.38 -15.21 -24.14
CA PRO A 863 -24.41 -14.67 -25.09
C PRO A 863 -23.06 -14.43 -24.38
N PRO A 864 -21.94 -14.97 -24.91
CA PRO A 864 -20.61 -14.70 -24.35
C PRO A 864 -20.14 -13.28 -24.67
N LEU A 865 -19.30 -12.71 -23.80
CA LEU A 865 -18.51 -11.52 -24.08
C LEU A 865 -17.26 -11.94 -24.87
N LEU A 866 -17.19 -11.52 -26.14
CA LEU A 866 -16.13 -11.89 -27.08
C LEU A 866 -15.40 -10.66 -27.64
N GLY A 867 -14.11 -10.81 -27.94
CA GLY A 867 -13.28 -9.81 -28.60
C GLY A 867 -13.34 -8.45 -27.92
N ARG A 868 -13.60 -7.40 -28.70
CA ARG A 868 -13.76 -6.01 -28.24
C ARG A 868 -14.82 -5.75 -27.15
N HIS A 869 -15.75 -6.68 -26.93
CA HIS A 869 -16.80 -6.51 -25.91
C HIS A 869 -16.40 -7.04 -24.53
N ALA A 870 -15.35 -7.88 -24.47
CA ALA A 870 -14.83 -8.45 -23.24
C ALA A 870 -13.93 -7.45 -22.48
N THR A 871 -14.46 -6.26 -22.19
CA THR A 871 -13.75 -5.19 -21.49
C THR A 871 -13.77 -5.40 -19.98
N LYS A 872 -12.77 -4.86 -19.27
CA LYS A 872 -12.69 -4.91 -17.80
C LYS A 872 -13.95 -4.39 -17.11
N LYS A 873 -14.50 -3.28 -17.62
CA LYS A 873 -15.75 -2.70 -17.11
C LYS A 873 -16.95 -3.65 -17.28
N ALA A 874 -17.16 -4.17 -18.49
CA ALA A 874 -18.29 -5.06 -18.79
C ALA A 874 -18.25 -6.35 -17.95
N VAL A 875 -17.05 -6.90 -17.77
CA VAL A 875 -16.81 -8.09 -16.95
C VAL A 875 -17.15 -7.79 -15.48
N ILE A 876 -16.56 -6.75 -14.88
CA ILE A 876 -16.78 -6.40 -13.46
C ILE A 876 -18.26 -6.10 -13.16
N GLU A 877 -18.98 -5.45 -14.08
CA GLU A 877 -20.40 -5.16 -13.91
C GLU A 877 -21.25 -6.43 -13.84
N GLN A 878 -21.00 -7.42 -14.71
CA GLN A 878 -21.77 -8.67 -14.74
C GLN A 878 -21.41 -9.64 -13.61
N MET A 879 -20.16 -9.65 -13.15
CA MET A 879 -19.65 -10.55 -12.11
C MET A 879 -20.45 -10.48 -10.79
N LYS A 880 -21.03 -9.31 -10.46
CA LYS A 880 -21.69 -9.04 -9.16
C LYS A 880 -22.94 -9.88 -8.88
N SER A 881 -23.63 -10.36 -9.93
CA SER A 881 -24.98 -10.92 -9.79
C SER A 881 -25.17 -12.32 -10.34
N VAL A 882 -24.15 -12.93 -10.94
CA VAL A 882 -24.27 -14.23 -11.61
C VAL A 882 -23.93 -15.41 -10.70
N ALA A 883 -24.53 -16.58 -10.97
CA ALA A 883 -24.25 -17.82 -10.26
C ALA A 883 -23.05 -18.59 -10.84
N LEU A 884 -22.74 -18.39 -12.12
CA LEU A 884 -21.66 -19.04 -12.85
C LEU A 884 -20.81 -17.98 -13.56
N ILE A 885 -19.50 -18.08 -13.46
CA ILE A 885 -18.55 -17.27 -14.23
C ILE A 885 -17.60 -18.23 -14.96
N HIS A 886 -17.33 -17.97 -16.23
CA HIS A 886 -16.38 -18.72 -17.05
C HIS A 886 -15.46 -17.74 -17.79
N PHE A 887 -14.14 -17.92 -17.66
CA PHE A 887 -13.12 -17.20 -18.40
C PHE A 887 -12.34 -18.17 -19.29
N ALA A 888 -12.34 -17.90 -20.59
CA ALA A 888 -11.43 -18.47 -21.58
C ALA A 888 -10.63 -17.30 -22.19
N ALA A 889 -9.49 -16.98 -21.57
CA ALA A 889 -8.67 -15.82 -21.92
C ALA A 889 -7.20 -16.07 -21.59
N HIS A 890 -6.34 -15.12 -21.96
CA HIS A 890 -4.94 -15.11 -21.53
C HIS A 890 -4.84 -14.93 -20.01
N GLY A 891 -3.99 -15.74 -19.37
CA GLY A 891 -3.70 -15.71 -17.94
C GLY A 891 -2.21 -15.46 -17.66
N TYR A 892 -1.92 -14.68 -16.64
CA TYR A 892 -0.55 -14.38 -16.25
C TYR A 892 0.06 -15.51 -15.39
N ALA A 893 1.27 -15.97 -15.70
CA ALA A 893 1.83 -17.17 -15.05
C ALA A 893 2.23 -16.95 -13.58
N GLU A 894 2.60 -15.73 -13.20
CA GLU A 894 3.04 -15.41 -11.83
C GLU A 894 1.89 -15.37 -10.82
N ARG A 895 0.77 -14.70 -11.15
CA ARG A 895 -0.34 -14.47 -10.21
C ARG A 895 -1.73 -14.73 -10.80
N GLY A 896 -1.83 -15.14 -12.06
CA GLY A 896 -3.08 -15.56 -12.69
C GLY A 896 -3.97 -14.42 -13.20
N GLU A 897 -3.47 -13.18 -13.27
CA GLU A 897 -4.25 -12.04 -13.81
C GLU A 897 -4.78 -12.35 -15.21
N ILE A 898 -6.00 -11.88 -15.50
CA ILE A 898 -6.71 -12.22 -16.73
C ILE A 898 -6.67 -11.01 -17.66
N ALA A 899 -6.15 -11.18 -18.87
CA ALA A 899 -6.15 -10.10 -19.86
C ALA A 899 -7.56 -9.94 -20.47
N LEU A 900 -8.02 -8.71 -20.52
CA LEU A 900 -9.31 -8.28 -21.06
C LEU A 900 -9.09 -7.20 -22.12
N CYS A 901 -10.12 -6.90 -22.91
CA CYS A 901 -10.00 -5.89 -23.96
C CYS A 901 -9.79 -4.48 -23.36
N PRO A 902 -8.72 -3.75 -23.74
CA PRO A 902 -8.50 -2.37 -23.31
C PRO A 902 -9.54 -1.43 -23.92
N VAL A 903 -9.95 -0.42 -23.15
CA VAL A 903 -10.80 0.66 -23.66
C VAL A 903 -9.94 1.89 -23.89
N SER A 904 -9.20 1.92 -25.00
CA SER A 904 -8.32 3.06 -25.27
C SER A 904 -9.13 4.32 -25.58
N THR A 905 -8.86 5.39 -24.83
CA THR A 905 -9.39 6.75 -25.06
C THR A 905 -8.34 7.71 -25.62
N THR A 906 -7.08 7.25 -25.80
CA THR A 906 -5.94 8.05 -26.23
C THR A 906 -5.07 7.30 -27.26
N ASN A 907 -4.26 7.99 -28.05
CA ASN A 907 -3.38 7.36 -29.05
C ASN A 907 -2.18 6.57 -28.45
N ASN A 908 -2.18 6.30 -27.14
CA ASN A 908 -1.09 5.63 -26.44
C ASN A 908 -1.31 4.11 -26.34
N ILE A 909 -0.21 3.36 -26.14
CA ILE A 909 -0.26 1.91 -25.90
C ILE A 909 -0.86 1.68 -24.50
N PRO A 910 -1.91 0.84 -24.35
CA PRO A 910 -2.59 0.63 -23.07
C PRO A 910 -1.65 0.11 -21.97
N GLN A 911 -1.82 0.63 -20.75
CA GLN A 911 -1.10 0.18 -19.55
C GLN A 911 -1.83 -0.97 -18.83
N GLU A 912 -1.12 -1.67 -17.95
CA GLU A 912 -1.62 -2.83 -17.20
C GLU A 912 -2.98 -2.59 -16.51
N GLU A 913 -3.22 -1.39 -15.96
CA GLU A 913 -4.46 -1.07 -15.27
C GLU A 913 -5.70 -1.09 -16.18
N GLU A 914 -5.50 -0.83 -17.48
CA GLU A 914 -6.56 -0.70 -18.48
C GLU A 914 -7.08 -2.04 -19.00
N TYR A 915 -6.23 -3.08 -19.01
CA TYR A 915 -6.56 -4.37 -19.64
C TYR A 915 -6.42 -5.59 -18.72
N LEU A 916 -5.66 -5.54 -17.62
CA LEU A 916 -5.56 -6.67 -16.69
C LEU A 916 -6.66 -6.64 -15.64
N LEU A 917 -7.38 -7.76 -15.49
CA LEU A 917 -8.21 -8.03 -14.32
C LEU A 917 -7.33 -8.57 -13.19
N THR A 918 -7.05 -7.72 -12.20
CA THR A 918 -6.13 -8.03 -11.10
C THR A 918 -6.84 -8.62 -9.88
N MET A 919 -6.08 -9.21 -8.95
CA MET A 919 -6.61 -9.63 -7.65
C MET A 919 -7.32 -8.49 -6.89
N ALA A 920 -6.79 -7.27 -7.00
CA ALA A 920 -7.34 -6.08 -6.34
C ALA A 920 -8.66 -5.61 -6.98
N ASP A 921 -8.88 -5.89 -8.27
CA ASP A 921 -10.16 -5.63 -8.93
C ASP A 921 -11.20 -6.64 -8.45
N VAL A 922 -10.86 -7.94 -8.48
CA VAL A 922 -11.76 -9.03 -8.09
C VAL A 922 -12.20 -8.92 -6.63
N SER A 923 -11.29 -8.59 -5.71
CA SER A 923 -11.59 -8.49 -4.27
C SER A 923 -12.62 -7.40 -3.93
N LYS A 924 -12.81 -6.39 -4.79
CA LYS A 924 -13.78 -5.30 -4.62
C LYS A 924 -15.17 -5.62 -5.16
N VAL A 925 -15.34 -6.71 -5.92
CA VAL A 925 -16.60 -7.01 -6.61
C VAL A 925 -17.69 -7.49 -5.66
N GLN A 926 -17.33 -8.14 -4.55
CA GLN A 926 -18.25 -8.87 -3.65
C GLN A 926 -19.08 -9.89 -4.44
N LEU A 927 -18.40 -10.94 -4.90
CA LEU A 927 -18.96 -11.98 -5.75
C LEU A 927 -20.09 -12.76 -5.07
N ARG A 928 -21.10 -13.09 -5.88
CA ARG A 928 -22.21 -13.99 -5.50
C ARG A 928 -22.17 -15.33 -6.23
N ALA A 929 -21.08 -15.62 -6.93
CA ALA A 929 -20.95 -16.78 -7.79
C ALA A 929 -20.85 -18.08 -6.99
N LYS A 930 -21.55 -19.12 -7.45
CA LYS A 930 -21.39 -20.49 -6.93
C LYS A 930 -20.18 -21.17 -7.53
N LEU A 931 -19.97 -21.00 -8.83
CA LEU A 931 -18.85 -21.60 -9.53
C LEU A 931 -18.18 -20.56 -10.43
N VAL A 932 -16.87 -20.43 -10.29
CA VAL A 932 -16.01 -19.70 -11.22
C VAL A 932 -15.13 -20.72 -11.93
N VAL A 933 -15.08 -20.68 -13.26
CA VAL A 933 -14.23 -21.54 -14.09
C VAL A 933 -13.19 -20.67 -14.78
N LEU A 934 -11.93 -20.89 -14.44
CA LEU A 934 -10.78 -20.18 -15.00
C LEU A 934 -10.04 -21.09 -15.98
N SER A 935 -10.50 -21.07 -17.23
CA SER A 935 -9.88 -21.76 -18.39
C SER A 935 -8.77 -20.91 -19.04
N CYS A 936 -8.04 -20.16 -18.20
CA CYS A 936 -6.83 -19.44 -18.55
C CYS A 936 -5.64 -20.31 -18.14
N CYS A 937 -4.63 -20.47 -19.01
CA CYS A 937 -3.42 -21.23 -18.68
C CYS A 937 -2.83 -20.70 -17.37
N HIS A 938 -2.39 -21.60 -16.49
CA HIS A 938 -1.75 -21.25 -15.22
C HIS A 938 -2.62 -20.46 -14.23
N SER A 939 -3.94 -20.39 -14.39
CA SER A 939 -4.84 -19.68 -13.45
C SER A 939 -4.85 -20.25 -12.02
N GLY A 940 -4.43 -21.50 -11.86
CA GLY A 940 -4.18 -22.15 -10.57
C GLY A 940 -2.75 -22.01 -10.05
N ARG A 941 -1.86 -21.37 -10.82
CA ARG A 941 -0.53 -20.94 -10.35
C ARG A 941 -0.66 -19.59 -9.63
N GLY A 942 0.32 -19.32 -8.80
CA GLY A 942 0.40 -18.12 -7.98
C GLY A 942 1.69 -18.14 -7.18
N GLU A 943 1.92 -17.08 -6.43
CA GLU A 943 3.06 -16.99 -5.54
C GLU A 943 2.80 -17.87 -4.30
N THR A 944 3.62 -18.90 -4.10
CA THR A 944 3.52 -19.76 -2.93
C THR A 944 4.02 -19.02 -1.69
N LYS A 945 3.16 -18.89 -0.68
CA LYS A 945 3.47 -18.33 0.65
C LYS A 945 3.05 -19.31 1.73
N VAL A 946 3.45 -19.07 2.98
CA VAL A 946 3.08 -19.92 4.13
C VAL A 946 1.56 -20.11 4.26
N GLU A 947 0.76 -19.08 3.96
CA GLU A 947 -0.70 -19.18 4.01
C GLU A 947 -1.33 -20.01 2.86
N GLY A 948 -0.57 -20.37 1.83
CA GLY A 948 -1.03 -21.01 0.60
C GLY A 948 -0.65 -20.23 -0.66
N VAL A 949 -1.34 -20.51 -1.77
CA VAL A 949 -1.07 -19.85 -3.06
C VAL A 949 -1.75 -18.49 -3.15
N ILE A 950 -0.97 -17.45 -3.42
CA ILE A 950 -1.43 -16.07 -3.65
C ILE A 950 -1.57 -15.84 -5.15
N GLY A 951 -2.81 -15.86 -5.63
CA GLY A 951 -3.13 -15.66 -7.04
C GLY A 951 -4.61 -15.37 -7.28
N ILE A 952 -5.00 -15.26 -8.54
CA ILE A 952 -6.36 -14.85 -8.93
C ILE A 952 -7.45 -15.76 -8.34
N ALA A 953 -7.19 -17.07 -8.23
CA ALA A 953 -8.13 -18.03 -7.65
C ALA A 953 -8.46 -17.73 -6.18
N ARG A 954 -7.43 -17.35 -5.41
CA ARG A 954 -7.58 -16.85 -4.03
C ARG A 954 -8.43 -15.59 -4.00
N ALA A 955 -8.23 -14.66 -4.95
CA ALA A 955 -9.02 -13.43 -5.02
C ALA A 955 -10.50 -13.69 -5.30
N PHE A 956 -10.83 -14.66 -6.17
CA PHE A 956 -12.22 -15.07 -6.43
C PHE A 956 -12.89 -15.66 -5.19
N LEU A 957 -12.23 -16.58 -4.48
CA LEU A 957 -12.72 -17.12 -3.20
C LEU A 957 -12.88 -16.02 -2.15
N GLY A 958 -11.86 -15.17 -2.01
CA GLY A 958 -11.82 -14.04 -1.07
C GLY A 958 -12.92 -13.03 -1.32
N SER A 959 -13.31 -12.82 -2.60
CA SER A 959 -14.40 -11.94 -3.01
C SER A 959 -15.80 -12.52 -2.74
N GLY A 960 -15.92 -13.82 -2.43
CA GLY A 960 -17.20 -14.47 -2.08
C GLY A 960 -17.64 -15.58 -3.04
N ALA A 961 -16.76 -16.07 -3.93
CA ALA A 961 -17.07 -17.26 -4.73
C ALA A 961 -17.10 -18.52 -3.83
N ARG A 962 -18.09 -19.38 -4.03
CA ARG A 962 -18.22 -20.64 -3.29
C ARG A 962 -17.20 -21.70 -3.72
N SER A 963 -16.89 -21.74 -5.02
CA SER A 963 -15.93 -22.67 -5.61
C SER A 963 -15.29 -22.07 -6.86
N VAL A 964 -14.02 -22.43 -7.10
CA VAL A 964 -13.26 -22.01 -8.28
C VAL A 964 -12.61 -23.24 -8.91
N LEU A 965 -12.87 -23.48 -10.20
CA LEU A 965 -12.20 -24.48 -11.01
C LEU A 965 -11.06 -23.81 -11.78
N VAL A 966 -9.82 -24.25 -11.59
CA VAL A 966 -8.62 -23.59 -12.13
C VAL A 966 -7.78 -24.54 -12.96
N ALA A 967 -7.11 -24.00 -13.97
CA ALA A 967 -6.14 -24.73 -14.80
C ALA A 967 -4.73 -24.62 -14.22
N ARG A 968 -4.00 -25.73 -14.14
CA ARG A 968 -2.67 -25.78 -13.51
C ARG A 968 -1.50 -25.55 -14.47
N TRP A 969 -1.66 -25.91 -15.73
CA TRP A 969 -0.65 -25.81 -16.77
C TRP A 969 -1.27 -25.40 -18.11
N ALA A 970 -0.43 -25.31 -19.14
CA ALA A 970 -0.85 -24.95 -20.49
C ALA A 970 -1.82 -26.00 -21.08
N LEU A 971 -2.86 -25.54 -21.77
CA LEU A 971 -4.00 -26.37 -22.13
C LEU A 971 -4.06 -26.62 -23.64
N ASN A 972 -3.93 -27.88 -24.08
CA ASN A 972 -4.16 -28.21 -25.49
C ASN A 972 -5.62 -27.93 -25.88
N ASP A 973 -5.82 -27.21 -26.98
CA ASP A 973 -7.16 -26.71 -27.35
C ASP A 973 -8.17 -27.81 -27.62
N GLU A 974 -7.79 -28.86 -28.36
CA GLU A 974 -8.69 -30.00 -28.65
C GLU A 974 -9.12 -30.69 -27.36
N SER A 975 -8.17 -30.98 -26.47
CA SER A 975 -8.46 -31.62 -25.19
C SER A 975 -9.33 -30.74 -24.29
N THR A 976 -9.13 -29.42 -24.31
CA THR A 976 -9.86 -28.46 -23.48
C THR A 976 -11.28 -28.28 -23.96
N GLU A 977 -11.49 -28.20 -25.27
CA GLU A 977 -12.82 -28.15 -25.88
C GLU A 977 -13.64 -29.38 -25.45
N GLN A 978 -13.09 -30.59 -25.58
CA GLN A 978 -13.76 -31.82 -25.16
C GLN A 978 -14.00 -31.87 -23.66
N PHE A 979 -12.99 -31.48 -22.86
CA PHE A 979 -13.08 -31.43 -21.42
C PHE A 979 -14.21 -30.52 -20.94
N MET A 980 -14.26 -29.28 -21.44
CA MET A 980 -15.26 -28.29 -21.04
C MET A 980 -16.65 -28.66 -21.53
N ASN A 981 -16.79 -29.17 -22.75
CA ASN A 981 -18.06 -29.66 -23.28
C ASN A 981 -18.67 -30.70 -22.34
N ARG A 982 -17.91 -31.75 -22.02
CA ARG A 982 -18.36 -32.83 -21.14
C ARG A 982 -18.56 -32.36 -19.70
N PHE A 983 -17.72 -31.47 -19.20
CA PHE A 983 -17.84 -30.94 -17.83
C PHE A 983 -19.17 -30.20 -17.66
N TYR A 984 -19.50 -29.28 -18.58
CA TYR A 984 -20.77 -28.57 -18.56
C TYR A 984 -21.96 -29.48 -18.86
N GLU A 985 -21.80 -30.51 -19.70
CA GLU A 985 -22.84 -31.52 -19.93
C GLU A 985 -23.24 -32.23 -18.63
N PHE A 986 -22.28 -32.75 -17.87
CA PHE A 986 -22.54 -33.40 -16.58
C PHE A 986 -23.12 -32.40 -15.55
N LEU A 987 -22.55 -31.21 -15.46
CA LEU A 987 -23.02 -30.17 -14.55
C LEU A 987 -24.48 -29.79 -14.84
N PHE A 988 -24.88 -29.72 -16.10
CA PHE A 988 -26.24 -29.40 -16.53
C PHE A 988 -27.24 -30.57 -16.33
N ARG A 989 -26.76 -31.82 -16.37
CA ARG A 989 -27.56 -32.99 -15.97
C ARG A 989 -27.98 -32.92 -14.49
N GLY A 990 -27.32 -32.08 -13.70
CA GLY A 990 -27.64 -31.80 -12.29
C GLY A 990 -26.62 -32.38 -11.32
N GLU A 991 -25.53 -32.93 -11.87
CA GLU A 991 -24.39 -33.36 -11.10
C GLU A 991 -23.72 -32.18 -10.40
N SER A 992 -22.97 -32.50 -9.35
CA SER A 992 -22.15 -31.51 -8.65
C SER A 992 -20.89 -31.18 -9.43
N ALA A 993 -20.22 -30.07 -9.12
CA ALA A 993 -18.96 -29.70 -9.77
C ALA A 993 -17.88 -30.77 -9.58
N SER A 994 -17.79 -31.36 -8.38
CA SER A 994 -16.85 -32.45 -8.08
C SER A 994 -17.16 -33.73 -8.89
N GLU A 995 -18.44 -34.10 -8.96
CA GLU A 995 -18.90 -35.25 -9.75
C GLU A 995 -18.65 -35.06 -11.25
N SER A 996 -19.00 -33.88 -11.77
CA SER A 996 -18.80 -33.53 -13.18
C SER A 996 -17.33 -33.58 -13.56
N LEU A 997 -16.44 -33.11 -12.68
CA LEU A 997 -14.99 -33.17 -12.88
C LEU A 997 -14.47 -34.61 -12.87
N HIS A 998 -14.98 -35.46 -11.98
CA HIS A 998 -14.60 -36.86 -11.91
C HIS A 998 -15.02 -37.64 -13.16
N GLU A 999 -16.27 -37.49 -13.59
CA GLU A 999 -16.80 -38.15 -14.79
C GLU A 999 -16.10 -37.68 -16.07
N VAL A 1000 -15.74 -36.40 -16.17
CA VAL A 1000 -14.95 -35.90 -17.29
C VAL A 1000 -13.57 -36.55 -17.36
N ARG A 1001 -12.86 -36.64 -16.23
CA ARG A 1001 -11.52 -37.25 -16.19
C ARG A 1001 -11.57 -38.71 -16.63
N LYS A 1002 -12.58 -39.44 -16.17
CA LYS A 1002 -12.85 -40.82 -16.56
C LYS A 1002 -13.18 -40.92 -18.05
N TRP A 1003 -14.02 -40.03 -18.57
CA TRP A 1003 -14.38 -40.00 -19.99
C TRP A 1003 -13.15 -39.73 -20.87
N MET A 1004 -12.35 -38.72 -20.55
CA MET A 1004 -11.15 -38.35 -21.30
C MET A 1004 -10.17 -39.51 -21.43
N ARG A 1005 -9.85 -40.20 -20.32
CA ARG A 1005 -8.96 -41.38 -20.32
C ARG A 1005 -9.45 -42.51 -21.22
N ASN A 1006 -10.78 -42.69 -21.32
CA ASN A 1006 -11.40 -43.74 -22.11
C ASN A 1006 -11.70 -43.35 -23.57
N ASN A 1007 -11.50 -42.09 -23.96
CA ASN A 1007 -11.89 -41.56 -25.28
C ASN A 1007 -10.73 -40.86 -26.00
N GLY A 1008 -9.54 -41.45 -25.97
CA GLY A 1008 -8.40 -41.01 -26.80
C GLY A 1008 -7.49 -39.96 -26.17
N PHE A 1009 -7.65 -39.63 -24.88
CA PHE A 1009 -6.79 -38.69 -24.15
C PHE A 1009 -6.13 -39.35 -22.91
N PRO A 1010 -5.23 -40.33 -23.09
CA PRO A 1010 -4.63 -41.07 -21.96
C PRO A 1010 -3.57 -40.27 -21.19
N GLU A 1011 -2.97 -39.23 -21.79
CA GLU A 1011 -1.90 -38.46 -21.17
C GLU A 1011 -2.42 -37.57 -20.04
N VAL A 1012 -1.74 -37.61 -18.88
CA VAL A 1012 -2.13 -36.85 -17.67
C VAL A 1012 -2.33 -35.36 -17.94
N GLU A 1013 -1.49 -34.79 -18.80
CA GLU A 1013 -1.53 -33.38 -19.20
C GLU A 1013 -2.87 -32.99 -19.83
N LYS A 1014 -3.58 -33.93 -20.47
CA LYS A 1014 -4.84 -33.68 -21.18
C LYS A 1014 -6.09 -33.91 -20.32
N TRP A 1015 -6.05 -34.84 -19.35
CA TRP A 1015 -7.23 -35.16 -18.54
C TRP A 1015 -7.16 -34.67 -17.09
N ALA A 1016 -5.98 -34.36 -16.54
CA ALA A 1016 -5.82 -33.84 -15.17
C ALA A 1016 -5.55 -32.31 -15.02
N PRO A 1017 -5.76 -31.42 -16.02
CA PRO A 1017 -5.28 -30.03 -15.90
C PRO A 1017 -6.07 -29.16 -14.92
N PHE A 1018 -7.31 -29.52 -14.63
CA PHE A 1018 -8.20 -28.73 -13.78
C PHE A 1018 -8.26 -29.22 -12.34
N MET A 1019 -8.30 -28.28 -11.40
CA MET A 1019 -8.44 -28.49 -9.97
C MET A 1019 -9.62 -27.68 -9.43
N LEU A 1020 -10.47 -28.31 -8.62
CA LEU A 1020 -11.62 -27.65 -7.99
C LEU A 1020 -11.24 -27.23 -6.56
N ILE A 1021 -11.25 -25.92 -6.30
CA ILE A 1021 -10.93 -25.30 -5.02
C ILE A 1021 -12.22 -24.76 -4.38
N GLY A 1022 -12.46 -25.09 -3.11
CA GLY A 1022 -13.64 -24.66 -2.34
C GLY A 1022 -14.68 -25.76 -2.16
N ASP A 1023 -15.95 -25.37 -2.09
CA ASP A 1023 -17.04 -26.29 -1.76
C ASP A 1023 -17.52 -27.10 -2.98
N ASN A 1024 -18.35 -28.13 -2.77
CA ASN A 1024 -19.00 -28.87 -3.86
C ASN A 1024 -20.35 -28.24 -4.22
N VAL A 1025 -20.42 -27.58 -5.38
CA VAL A 1025 -21.60 -26.83 -5.80
C VAL A 1025 -22.43 -27.53 -6.86
N THR A 1026 -23.73 -27.20 -6.89
CA THR A 1026 -24.66 -27.59 -7.97
C THR A 1026 -25.35 -26.36 -8.54
N LEU A 1027 -25.66 -26.38 -9.84
CA LEU A 1027 -26.30 -25.25 -10.56
C LEU A 1027 -27.77 -25.53 -10.91
N ARG A 1028 -28.50 -26.24 -10.04
CA ARG A 1028 -29.86 -26.78 -10.28
C ARG A 1028 -30.92 -25.75 -10.74
N ALA A 1029 -30.74 -24.46 -10.44
CA ALA A 1029 -31.70 -23.41 -10.79
C ALA A 1029 -31.56 -22.88 -12.25
N LEU A 1030 -30.42 -23.06 -12.93
CA LEU A 1030 -30.30 -22.76 -14.37
C LEU A 1030 -31.21 -23.67 -15.22
N LYS A 1031 -31.57 -24.85 -14.71
CA LYS A 1031 -32.49 -25.82 -15.32
C LYS A 1031 -33.94 -25.31 -15.44
N LYS A 1032 -34.37 -24.38 -14.57
CA LYS A 1032 -35.77 -23.90 -14.53
C LYS A 1032 -36.09 -22.91 -15.65
N VAL A 1033 -35.11 -22.12 -16.11
CA VAL A 1033 -35.31 -21.16 -17.20
C VAL A 1033 -35.54 -21.90 -18.52
N GLU A 1034 -34.80 -22.97 -18.79
CA GLU A 1034 -35.02 -23.76 -20.01
C GLU A 1034 -36.31 -24.60 -19.96
N LYS A 1035 -36.71 -25.14 -18.79
CA LYS A 1035 -38.02 -25.82 -18.66
C LYS A 1035 -39.20 -24.86 -18.73
N ALA A 1036 -39.04 -23.60 -18.34
CA ALA A 1036 -40.04 -22.55 -18.51
C ALA A 1036 -40.08 -22.05 -19.97
N VAL A 1037 -38.93 -21.85 -20.62
CA VAL A 1037 -38.84 -21.44 -22.03
C VAL A 1037 -39.28 -22.57 -22.97
N LYS A 1038 -38.97 -23.85 -22.68
CA LYS A 1038 -39.49 -25.04 -23.39
C LYS A 1038 -40.93 -25.42 -23.01
N LYS A 1039 -41.48 -24.92 -21.90
CA LYS A 1039 -42.94 -25.04 -21.61
C LYS A 1039 -43.75 -23.90 -22.22
N VAL A 1040 -43.14 -22.73 -22.43
CA VAL A 1040 -43.78 -21.57 -23.07
C VAL A 1040 -43.63 -21.62 -24.59
N VAL A 1041 -42.66 -22.38 -25.11
CA VAL A 1041 -42.52 -22.67 -26.54
C VAL A 1041 -42.68 -24.18 -26.73
N PHE A 1042 -43.88 -24.59 -27.20
CA PHE A 1042 -44.35 -25.96 -27.52
C PHE A 1042 -45.34 -26.63 -26.53
N GLN A 1043 -46.56 -26.09 -26.46
CA GLN A 1043 -47.82 -26.83 -26.69
C GLN A 1043 -49.03 -25.87 -26.72
N PRO A 1044 -50.09 -26.12 -27.52
CA PRO A 1044 -50.10 -26.12 -28.98
C PRO A 1044 -50.96 -24.98 -29.54
N VAL A 1045 -50.42 -24.25 -30.51
CA VAL A 1045 -51.13 -23.29 -31.39
C VAL A 1045 -52.33 -23.91 -32.13
N LYS A 1046 -52.50 -25.24 -32.09
CA LYS A 1046 -53.69 -25.94 -32.64
C LYS A 1046 -55.01 -25.69 -31.90
N LYS A 1047 -55.01 -25.28 -30.62
CA LYS A 1047 -56.28 -25.08 -29.88
C LYS A 1047 -56.86 -23.67 -30.10
N VAL A 1048 -56.01 -22.65 -30.16
CA VAL A 1048 -56.43 -21.26 -30.44
C VAL A 1048 -56.80 -21.05 -31.91
N PHE A 1049 -56.07 -21.66 -32.85
CA PHE A 1049 -56.37 -21.52 -34.29
C PHE A 1049 -57.71 -22.17 -34.69
N LYS A 1050 -58.15 -23.19 -33.95
CA LYS A 1050 -59.40 -23.92 -34.21
C LYS A 1050 -60.63 -23.30 -33.53
N GLU A 1051 -60.45 -22.60 -32.41
CA GLU A 1051 -61.56 -21.98 -31.66
C GLU A 1051 -61.78 -20.50 -31.98
N VAL A 1052 -60.74 -19.75 -32.38
CA VAL A 1052 -60.84 -18.29 -32.56
C VAL A 1052 -60.94 -17.86 -34.03
N ILE A 1053 -60.34 -18.60 -34.98
CA ILE A 1053 -60.37 -18.20 -36.42
C ILE A 1053 -61.35 -19.05 -37.23
N GLU A 1054 -61.46 -20.36 -36.98
CA GLU A 1054 -62.24 -21.24 -37.86
C GLU A 1054 -63.77 -21.16 -37.66
N LYS A 1055 -64.24 -20.81 -36.45
CA LYS A 1055 -65.67 -20.70 -36.13
C LYS A 1055 -66.32 -19.37 -36.59
N PRO A 1056 -65.68 -18.19 -36.48
CA PRO A 1056 -66.26 -16.94 -36.99
C PRO A 1056 -66.21 -16.86 -38.52
N VAL A 1057 -65.15 -17.39 -39.15
CA VAL A 1057 -64.97 -17.30 -40.61
C VAL A 1057 -65.92 -18.25 -41.37
N LYS A 1058 -66.33 -19.37 -40.76
CA LYS A 1058 -67.37 -20.27 -41.33
C LYS A 1058 -68.80 -19.74 -41.18
N SER A 1059 -69.09 -18.84 -40.22
CA SER A 1059 -70.42 -18.23 -40.09
C SER A 1059 -70.59 -17.04 -41.04
N VAL A 1060 -69.54 -16.23 -41.24
CA VAL A 1060 -69.56 -15.08 -42.17
C VAL A 1060 -69.56 -15.53 -43.64
N LEU A 1061 -68.93 -16.66 -43.98
CA LEU A 1061 -68.93 -17.22 -45.34
C LEU A 1061 -70.23 -17.95 -45.74
N ARG A 1062 -71.23 -18.07 -44.85
CA ARG A 1062 -72.60 -18.51 -45.20
C ARG A 1062 -73.58 -17.34 -45.43
N ALA A 1063 -73.22 -16.11 -45.07
CA ALA A 1063 -74.14 -14.97 -45.09
C ALA A 1063 -73.93 -13.96 -46.24
N VAL A 1064 -72.81 -14.01 -46.98
CA VAL A 1064 -72.55 -13.05 -48.06
C VAL A 1064 -72.20 -13.75 -49.37
N GLY A 1065 -73.21 -13.90 -50.23
CA GLY A 1065 -73.08 -14.46 -51.57
C GLY A 1065 -72.35 -13.51 -52.52
N LEU A 1066 -71.02 -13.45 -52.45
CA LEU A 1066 -70.20 -12.76 -53.45
C LEU A 1066 -69.14 -13.71 -54.03
N LYS A 1067 -69.35 -14.11 -55.29
CA LYS A 1067 -68.49 -15.02 -56.09
C LYS A 1067 -67.03 -14.56 -56.27
N LYS A 1068 -66.61 -13.37 -55.80
CA LYS A 1068 -65.28 -12.79 -56.04
C LYS A 1068 -64.20 -13.11 -54.99
N VAL A 1069 -64.53 -13.42 -53.73
CA VAL A 1069 -63.51 -13.68 -52.67
C VAL A 1069 -62.98 -15.13 -52.69
N ARG A 1070 -63.73 -16.07 -53.30
CA ARG A 1070 -63.28 -17.45 -53.52
C ARG A 1070 -62.10 -17.60 -54.50
N LYS A 1071 -61.82 -16.56 -55.31
CA LYS A 1071 -60.72 -16.56 -56.27
C LYS A 1071 -59.39 -16.19 -55.59
N THR A 1072 -59.41 -15.17 -54.72
CA THR A 1072 -58.24 -14.66 -54.00
C THR A 1072 -57.67 -15.67 -52.98
N TYR A 1073 -58.54 -16.44 -52.31
CA TYR A 1073 -58.09 -17.44 -51.33
C TYR A 1073 -57.41 -18.68 -51.97
N ARG A 1074 -57.70 -18.98 -53.24
CA ARG A 1074 -57.06 -20.10 -53.98
C ARG A 1074 -55.73 -19.71 -54.64
N GLU A 1075 -55.49 -18.42 -54.90
CA GLU A 1075 -54.21 -17.91 -55.40
C GLU A 1075 -53.17 -17.81 -54.25
N PHE A 1076 -53.58 -17.43 -53.04
CA PHE A 1076 -52.70 -17.36 -51.86
C PHE A 1076 -52.17 -18.74 -51.38
N GLN A 1077 -52.90 -19.83 -51.63
CA GLN A 1077 -52.44 -21.18 -51.29
C GLN A 1077 -51.34 -21.73 -52.24
N LYS A 1078 -51.11 -21.10 -53.40
CA LYS A 1078 -50.13 -21.56 -54.39
C LYS A 1078 -48.75 -20.90 -54.28
N GLU A 1079 -48.62 -19.77 -53.58
CA GLU A 1079 -47.31 -19.08 -53.40
C GLU A 1079 -46.51 -19.56 -52.17
N VAL A 1080 -47.11 -20.28 -51.22
CA VAL A 1080 -46.43 -20.65 -49.96
C VAL A 1080 -45.60 -21.94 -50.08
N VAL A 1081 -45.46 -22.55 -51.26
CA VAL A 1081 -44.78 -23.86 -51.38
C VAL A 1081 -43.35 -23.81 -51.95
N HIS A 1082 -42.87 -22.74 -52.61
CA HIS A 1082 -41.50 -22.74 -53.16
C HIS A 1082 -40.81 -21.35 -53.10
N SER A 1083 -40.00 -21.10 -52.06
CA SER A 1083 -38.72 -20.37 -52.15
C SER A 1083 -38.02 -20.27 -50.78
N ARG A 1084 -36.85 -20.92 -50.67
CA ARG A 1084 -35.79 -20.58 -49.70
C ARG A 1084 -35.08 -19.33 -50.21
N VAL A 1085 -34.85 -18.30 -49.38
CA VAL A 1085 -33.64 -17.44 -49.43
C VAL A 1085 -33.36 -16.84 -48.05
N THR A 1086 -32.06 -16.75 -47.77
CA THR A 1086 -31.23 -16.23 -46.66
C THR A 1086 -31.44 -14.78 -46.23
N PHE A 1087 -31.00 -14.45 -45.00
CA PHE A 1087 -30.68 -13.08 -44.59
C PHE A 1087 -29.20 -12.96 -44.21
N THR A 1088 -28.50 -12.01 -44.84
CA THR A 1088 -27.16 -11.50 -44.49
C THR A 1088 -27.28 -10.12 -43.81
N GLU A 1089 -26.25 -9.78 -43.02
CA GLU A 1089 -26.00 -8.49 -42.40
C GLU A 1089 -26.04 -7.32 -43.40
N ASP A 1090 -26.73 -6.23 -43.06
CA ASP A 1090 -26.14 -4.89 -42.90
C ASP A 1090 -27.21 -3.81 -42.69
N SER A 1091 -26.79 -2.71 -42.03
CA SER A 1091 -27.45 -1.42 -41.83
C SER A 1091 -28.30 -1.24 -40.57
N TYR A 1092 -27.67 -0.69 -39.52
CA TYR A 1092 -28.30 0.40 -38.76
C TYR A 1092 -27.26 1.49 -38.46
N ARG A 1093 -27.37 2.57 -39.23
CA ARG A 1093 -26.87 3.91 -38.87
C ARG A 1093 -27.72 4.45 -37.74
N ALA A 1094 -27.06 5.12 -36.80
CA ALA A 1094 -27.67 5.93 -35.76
C ALA A 1094 -28.43 7.14 -36.33
N GLU A 1095 -29.64 7.38 -35.82
CA GLU A 1095 -30.25 8.71 -35.83
C GLU A 1095 -30.27 9.28 -34.41
N LYS A 1096 -29.92 10.57 -34.35
CA LYS A 1096 -29.60 11.39 -33.18
C LYS A 1096 -30.83 11.63 -32.30
N ILE A 1097 -30.65 11.55 -30.98
CA ILE A 1097 -31.41 12.36 -30.02
C ILE A 1097 -30.50 13.52 -29.59
N ASN A 1098 -30.91 14.75 -29.85
CA ASN A 1098 -30.17 15.95 -29.46
C ASN A 1098 -30.18 16.13 -27.93
N PRO A 1099 -29.05 16.54 -27.32
CA PRO A 1099 -28.97 16.93 -25.91
C PRO A 1099 -29.49 18.35 -25.69
N CYS A 1100 -29.99 18.63 -24.48
CA CYS A 1100 -30.22 20.01 -24.02
C CYS A 1100 -28.87 20.63 -23.63
N PRO A 1101 -28.57 21.89 -24.01
CA PRO A 1101 -27.24 22.47 -23.91
C PRO A 1101 -27.05 23.18 -22.56
N ASP A 1102 -26.15 22.65 -21.73
CA ASP A 1102 -25.10 23.39 -21.01
C ASP A 1102 -24.59 22.47 -19.90
N GLY A 1103 -23.37 21.98 -20.11
CA GLY A 1103 -22.73 21.02 -19.24
C GLY A 1103 -22.30 21.66 -17.93
N GLN A 1104 -22.82 21.16 -16.81
CA GLN A 1104 -22.09 20.96 -15.56
C GLN A 1104 -23.00 20.45 -14.43
N HIS A 1105 -22.50 19.43 -13.71
CA HIS A 1105 -22.73 19.06 -12.31
C HIS A 1105 -23.85 18.09 -11.86
N ASP A 1106 -23.35 17.06 -11.17
CA ASP A 1106 -23.73 16.50 -9.86
C ASP A 1106 -25.19 16.13 -9.58
N ILE A 1107 -25.46 14.83 -9.67
CA ILE A 1107 -26.66 14.21 -9.09
C ILE A 1107 -26.35 13.85 -7.64
N VAL A 1108 -26.94 14.62 -6.71
CA VAL A 1108 -27.02 14.28 -5.28
C VAL A 1108 -28.01 13.13 -5.09
N LYS A 1109 -27.54 11.97 -4.63
CA LYS A 1109 -28.39 10.89 -4.11
C LYS A 1109 -28.87 11.27 -2.70
N THR A 1110 -30.17 11.33 -2.48
CA THR A 1110 -30.74 11.23 -1.12
C THR A 1110 -30.99 9.77 -0.80
N GLU A 1111 -30.31 9.29 0.25
CA GLU A 1111 -30.49 7.97 0.86
C GLU A 1111 -31.77 7.95 1.71
N GLN A 1112 -32.76 7.15 1.35
CA GLN A 1112 -33.70 6.52 2.29
C GLN A 1112 -34.45 5.35 1.58
N PRO A 1113 -34.67 4.20 2.26
CA PRO A 1113 -35.24 2.99 1.67
C PRO A 1113 -36.77 3.06 1.52
N VAL A 1114 -37.28 2.62 0.38
CA VAL A 1114 -38.71 2.47 0.08
C VAL A 1114 -39.25 1.20 0.75
N GLU A 1115 -40.21 1.34 1.66
CA GLU A 1115 -41.02 0.23 2.20
C GLU A 1115 -42.04 -0.22 1.15
N ILE A 1116 -42.06 -1.51 0.81
CA ILE A 1116 -43.08 -2.12 -0.05
C ILE A 1116 -44.06 -2.86 0.86
N ARG A 1117 -45.30 -2.39 0.96
CA ARG A 1117 -46.41 -3.15 1.57
C ARG A 1117 -47.37 -3.66 0.50
N PHE A 1118 -47.83 -4.90 0.67
CA PHE A 1118 -48.76 -5.57 -0.21
C PHE A 1118 -50.17 -5.53 0.39
N GLU A 1119 -51.04 -4.66 -0.12
CA GLU A 1119 -52.49 -4.79 0.03
C GLU A 1119 -53.16 -4.46 -1.32
N ASP A 1120 -54.06 -5.34 -1.76
CA ASP A 1120 -55.05 -5.15 -2.84
C ASP A 1120 -54.56 -4.68 -4.22
N ASN A 1121 -53.52 -5.34 -4.76
CA ASN A 1121 -53.19 -5.36 -6.19
C ASN A 1121 -53.10 -4.00 -6.92
N VAL A 1122 -52.65 -2.94 -6.24
CA VAL A 1122 -52.29 -1.65 -6.86
C VAL A 1122 -50.89 -1.23 -6.41
N ILE A 1123 -49.98 -1.01 -7.37
CA ILE A 1123 -48.69 -0.37 -7.12
C ILE A 1123 -48.92 1.14 -7.18
N VAL A 1124 -48.74 1.84 -6.07
CA VAL A 1124 -48.68 3.31 -6.04
C VAL A 1124 -47.20 3.71 -6.07
N LEU A 1125 -46.75 4.32 -7.16
CA LEU A 1125 -45.45 5.00 -7.24
C LEU A 1125 -45.64 6.49 -6.94
N GLN A 1126 -44.79 7.05 -6.10
CA GLN A 1126 -44.76 8.49 -5.83
C GLN A 1126 -43.87 9.19 -6.87
N ASP A 1127 -44.36 10.31 -7.39
CA ASP A 1127 -43.74 11.15 -8.43
C ASP A 1127 -42.34 11.66 -8.06
N SER A 1128 -41.45 11.73 -9.06
CA SER A 1128 -40.19 12.50 -8.97
C SER A 1128 -40.35 13.85 -9.67
N TYR A 1129 -40.01 14.92 -8.95
CA TYR A 1129 -40.24 16.31 -9.32
C TYR A 1129 -38.91 17.04 -9.54
N CYS A 1130 -38.75 17.70 -10.69
CA CYS A 1130 -37.60 18.59 -10.93
C CYS A 1130 -37.88 20.01 -10.42
N ARG A 1131 -37.24 20.40 -9.31
CA ARG A 1131 -37.49 21.67 -8.60
C ARG A 1131 -37.11 22.97 -9.33
N LYS A 1132 -36.44 22.93 -10.49
CA LYS A 1132 -36.03 24.16 -11.20
C LYS A 1132 -36.58 24.34 -12.62
N CYS A 1133 -37.17 23.33 -13.26
CA CYS A 1133 -37.89 23.50 -14.53
C CYS A 1133 -39.40 23.18 -14.47
N GLY A 1134 -39.91 22.74 -13.32
CA GLY A 1134 -41.36 22.63 -13.07
C GLY A 1134 -42.11 21.61 -13.92
N GLN A 1135 -41.44 20.74 -14.68
CA GLN A 1135 -42.09 19.74 -15.52
C GLN A 1135 -42.09 18.34 -14.89
N HIS A 1136 -43.27 17.71 -14.89
CA HIS A 1136 -43.46 16.29 -14.61
C HIS A 1136 -43.28 15.49 -15.90
N PHE A 1137 -42.56 14.36 -15.86
CA PHE A 1137 -42.46 13.44 -16.99
C PHE A 1137 -43.43 12.27 -16.81
N PHE A 1138 -44.52 12.26 -17.59
CA PHE A 1138 -45.39 11.10 -17.77
C PHE A 1138 -45.31 10.61 -19.22
N ASN A 1139 -45.25 9.29 -19.42
CA ASN A 1139 -45.65 8.69 -20.69
C ASN A 1139 -46.62 7.53 -20.41
N THR A 1140 -47.90 7.76 -20.75
CA THR A 1140 -48.97 6.75 -20.73
C THR A 1140 -49.53 6.64 -22.14
N LYS A 1141 -49.61 5.40 -22.67
CA LYS A 1141 -50.69 4.82 -23.51
C LYS A 1141 -50.19 3.64 -24.33
N HIS A 1142 -50.51 2.42 -23.89
CA HIS A 1142 -51.57 1.60 -24.49
C HIS A 1142 -51.62 0.26 -23.76
N LYS A 1143 -52.64 0.13 -22.89
CA LYS A 1143 -53.29 -1.15 -22.61
C LYS A 1143 -54.27 -1.36 -23.78
N ASP A 1144 -54.13 -2.46 -24.49
CA ASP A 1144 -55.24 -3.31 -24.95
C ASP A 1144 -54.66 -4.56 -25.65
N GLU A 1145 -55.18 -5.72 -25.23
CA GLU A 1145 -55.06 -7.08 -25.78
C GLU A 1145 -53.82 -7.97 -25.43
N LEU A 1146 -54.05 -8.73 -24.33
CA LEU A 1146 -53.51 -10.01 -23.84
C LEU A 1146 -52.06 -10.11 -23.33
#